data_AF-A0A9N8DDN2-F1
#
_entry.id   AF-A0A9N8DDN2-F1
#
_cell.length_a   1.000
_cell.length_b   1.000
_cell.length_c   1.000
_cell.angle_alpha   90.00
_cell.angle_beta   90.00
_cell.angle_gamma   90.00
#
_symmetry.space_group_name_H-M   'P 1'
#
loop_
_entity.id
_entity.type
_entity.pdbx_description
1 polymer ?
#
loop_
_entity_poly.entity_id
_entity_poly.type
_entity_poly.pdbx_seq_one_letter_code
_entity_poly.pdbx_strand_id
1 'polypeptide(L)'
;MFIPAKAFKSNTKYFSMIPESKQPGDPWLDVTIQIPVYKESLQEVLMPTLKSCMKARDHYISHTQASCNIVVCDDGIMNYLNDNFPAAEMLWENVVETKGKVVRLSQILKRIPRVARRHLKGLRSKNIYEVFHRMLFYYHFQIGWVSRSTIDRRGKFKKASNLNTHLRLSFGAEDLLSRSGGKRTFEDCLLEVSHSDDGARYIMFGNNVRIGHLICVNDADTRMQPPVILKTVPEFINDQRLGFTQHATKTLNDQRGESFYLNMIEAYTDALYQGHFLLSWIMLEGRRGRRTKDTVASPLLTLSVASVPSDEPSVADPEERPSAQKNYCITGVARRTGPLNEAVAAVANISSLEYANDLIQIGAVWARMETLNEEDVLNQYYDDNFESNARALYADLNNRKQGTYEDKYGNLRQDDEVDLDTYIEQMQQLRFRRVLTPVIIEAGTDLRIYPNPRRFPACKEFQPEQGRKSLLLYEDTTFLVVDKPPMLPTQPDASNYFDNCPGCTQTYLGPFQDIQGNTIARPLLCHRVDSCVGGCVVMSKDANGQKVFQEFQRDRKLRKMYLAVTKTPVPLGMHLHWMWSPQTQRGKRGGPPCQLVSHTPPESRRKARQFWTRCVLEVTKSEKIRIDDTIYYQNTIRLVTGRKHQVRAQLASLDCPILGDTLYEPMSGLTLDKLEDSEVDMDDAVSRCRVPTEPIGLQASAILFAGIRVKARTPWWGDDIIVDED
;
A
#
# COMPACT_ATOMS: atom_id res chain seq x y z
N MET A 1 5.07 29.24 27.24
CA MET A 1 5.67 30.58 27.11
C MET A 1 4.55 31.49 26.63
N PHE A 2 4.04 32.36 27.51
CA PHE A 2 2.80 33.11 27.29
C PHE A 2 3.14 34.49 26.69
N ILE A 3 2.86 34.71 25.41
CA ILE A 3 2.99 36.05 24.78
C ILE A 3 1.74 36.86 25.16
N PRO A 4 1.86 38.09 25.69
CA PRO A 4 0.70 38.91 26.07
C PRO A 4 -0.16 39.28 24.87
N ALA A 5 -1.49 39.18 24.99
CA ALA A 5 -2.47 39.57 23.95
C ALA A 5 -2.28 41.01 23.40
N LYS A 6 -1.61 41.88 24.16
CA LYS A 6 -1.27 43.26 23.77
C LYS A 6 -0.25 43.32 22.63
N ALA A 7 0.56 42.28 22.44
CA ALA A 7 1.53 42.16 21.35
C ALA A 7 0.86 42.09 19.96
N PHE A 8 -0.42 41.74 19.88
CA PHE A 8 -1.13 41.49 18.63
C PHE A 8 -1.90 42.71 18.07
N LYS A 9 -1.68 43.91 18.62
CA LYS A 9 -2.40 45.14 18.22
C LYS A 9 -1.56 46.18 17.45
N SER A 10 -0.28 45.91 17.23
CA SER A 10 0.66 46.82 16.55
C SER A 10 1.82 46.06 15.92
N ASN A 11 2.34 46.56 14.80
CA ASN A 11 3.60 46.06 14.24
C ASN A 11 4.75 46.34 15.21
N THR A 12 5.71 45.44 15.29
CA THR A 12 6.91 45.60 16.14
C THR A 12 8.17 45.41 15.31
N LYS A 13 9.33 45.70 15.92
CA LYS A 13 10.64 45.42 15.31
C LYS A 13 10.84 43.95 14.91
N TYR A 14 10.11 43.02 15.54
CA TYR A 14 10.34 41.59 15.39
C TYR A 14 9.24 40.86 14.62
N PHE A 15 8.05 41.45 14.47
CA PHE A 15 6.94 40.83 13.75
C PHE A 15 5.96 41.87 13.20
N SER A 16 5.41 41.60 12.02
CA SER A 16 4.35 42.38 11.39
C SER A 16 3.00 41.66 11.50
N MET A 17 2.00 42.38 12.02
CA MET A 17 0.65 41.89 12.32
C MET A 17 -0.44 42.62 11.53
N ILE A 18 -0.21 43.89 11.17
CA ILE A 18 -1.14 44.77 10.47
C ILE A 18 -0.64 44.91 9.03
N PRO A 19 -1.36 44.35 8.03
CA PRO A 19 -0.98 44.45 6.63
C PRO A 19 -0.97 45.91 6.17
N GLU A 20 0.03 46.27 5.37
CA GLU A 20 0.05 47.57 4.69
C GLU A 20 -0.70 47.52 3.37
N SER A 21 -1.24 48.68 2.98
CA SER A 21 -1.76 48.88 1.63
C SER A 21 -0.66 49.40 0.72
N LYS A 22 -0.56 48.82 -0.47
CA LYS A 22 0.36 49.27 -1.51
C LYS A 22 -0.09 50.62 -2.06
N GLN A 23 0.84 51.55 -2.27
CA GLN A 23 0.51 52.83 -2.91
C GLN A 23 0.01 52.64 -4.36
N PRO A 24 -0.96 53.46 -4.82
CA PRO A 24 -1.41 53.44 -6.21
C PRO A 24 -0.25 53.74 -7.18
N GLY A 25 -0.03 52.87 -8.18
CA GLY A 25 0.97 53.07 -9.23
C GLY A 25 2.27 52.26 -9.09
N ASP A 26 2.63 51.79 -7.90
CA ASP A 26 3.83 50.95 -7.76
C ASP A 26 3.68 49.58 -8.45
N PRO A 27 4.76 48.93 -8.92
CA PRO A 27 4.68 47.56 -9.44
C PRO A 27 4.60 46.55 -8.29
N TRP A 28 3.93 45.41 -8.52
CA TRP A 28 4.04 44.25 -7.63
C TRP A 28 5.39 43.55 -7.82
N LEU A 29 5.92 42.95 -6.75
CA LEU A 29 7.22 42.28 -6.76
C LEU A 29 7.08 40.79 -7.06
N ASP A 30 7.98 40.21 -7.84
CA ASP A 30 8.03 38.75 -8.03
C ASP A 30 8.46 38.05 -6.75
N VAL A 31 7.81 36.94 -6.42
CA VAL A 31 8.03 36.21 -5.16
C VAL A 31 8.52 34.78 -5.45
N THR A 32 9.46 34.28 -4.65
CA THR A 32 9.79 32.85 -4.60
C THR A 32 9.52 32.29 -3.22
N ILE A 33 8.63 31.32 -3.12
CA ILE A 33 8.42 30.51 -1.91
C ILE A 33 9.49 29.42 -1.90
N GLN A 34 10.40 29.48 -0.94
CA GLN A 34 11.47 28.50 -0.79
C GLN A 34 11.21 27.59 0.40
N ILE A 35 11.31 26.28 0.18
CA ILE A 35 11.02 25.27 1.21
C ILE A 35 12.24 24.35 1.38
N PRO A 36 12.97 24.44 2.52
CA PRO A 36 14.07 23.51 2.80
C PRO A 36 13.52 22.17 3.27
N VAL A 37 13.93 21.09 2.60
CA VAL A 37 13.49 19.71 2.85
C VAL A 37 14.71 18.80 3.06
N TYR A 38 14.54 17.87 3.98
CA TYR A 38 15.50 16.85 4.38
C TYR A 38 14.80 15.47 4.45
N LYS A 39 14.45 14.97 5.63
CA LYS A 39 13.92 13.62 5.83
C LYS A 39 12.39 13.56 5.92
N GLU A 40 11.73 14.70 5.80
CA GLU A 40 10.28 14.88 5.93
C GLU A 40 9.56 14.05 4.86
N SER A 41 8.58 13.24 5.25
CA SER A 41 7.80 12.38 4.33
C SER A 41 7.06 13.20 3.28
N LEU A 42 7.07 12.74 2.02
CA LEU A 42 6.29 13.39 0.96
C LEU A 42 4.81 13.50 1.34
N GLN A 43 4.21 12.41 1.83
CA GLN A 43 2.77 12.33 2.07
C GLN A 43 2.33 13.12 3.31
N GLU A 44 3.03 12.93 4.43
CA GLU A 44 2.61 13.47 5.73
C GLU A 44 2.95 14.95 5.87
N VAL A 45 4.07 15.39 5.30
CA VAL A 45 4.63 16.72 5.57
C VAL A 45 4.66 17.58 4.32
N LEU A 46 5.34 17.10 3.26
CA LEU A 46 5.60 17.96 2.09
C LEU A 46 4.33 18.26 1.30
N MET A 47 3.47 17.28 1.05
CA MET A 47 2.27 17.46 0.23
C MET A 47 1.29 18.48 0.84
N PRO A 48 0.89 18.39 2.13
CA PRO A 48 0.03 19.41 2.73
C PRO A 48 0.62 20.82 2.70
N THR A 49 1.92 20.92 3.00
CA THR A 49 2.66 22.18 2.97
C THR A 49 2.70 22.76 1.56
N LEU A 50 3.16 22.00 0.56
CA LEU A 50 3.26 22.45 -0.83
C LEU A 50 1.90 22.84 -1.40
N LYS A 51 0.82 22.14 -1.03
CA LYS A 51 -0.55 22.53 -1.42
C LYS A 51 -0.95 23.89 -0.87
N SER A 52 -0.66 24.14 0.39
CA SER A 52 -0.95 25.45 0.99
C SER A 52 -0.14 26.57 0.32
N CYS A 53 1.13 26.29 -0.01
CA CYS A 53 1.98 27.21 -0.75
C CYS A 53 1.48 27.46 -2.17
N MET A 54 1.00 26.43 -2.88
CA MET A 54 0.38 26.56 -4.20
C MET A 54 -0.88 27.42 -4.13
N LYS A 55 -1.75 27.23 -3.15
CA LYS A 55 -2.93 28.09 -2.95
C LYS A 55 -2.54 29.55 -2.70
N ALA A 56 -1.48 29.80 -1.92
CA ALA A 56 -0.98 31.16 -1.66
C ALA A 56 -0.34 31.78 -2.91
N ARG A 57 0.44 31.01 -3.67
CA ARG A 57 1.00 31.39 -4.97
C ARG A 57 -0.11 31.79 -5.94
N ASP A 58 -1.09 30.91 -6.13
CA ASP A 58 -2.17 31.10 -7.11
C ASP A 58 -3.06 32.28 -6.73
N HIS A 59 -3.31 32.47 -5.44
CA HIS A 59 -4.00 33.66 -4.93
C HIS A 59 -3.21 34.95 -5.20
N TYR A 60 -1.88 34.94 -5.03
CA TYR A 60 -1.07 36.12 -5.34
C TYR A 60 -1.04 36.42 -6.85
N ILE A 61 -0.86 35.40 -7.69
CA ILE A 61 -0.84 35.56 -9.15
C ILE A 61 -2.20 36.02 -9.67
N SER A 62 -3.32 35.55 -9.13
CA SER A 62 -4.66 35.95 -9.61
C SER A 62 -5.04 37.39 -9.24
N HIS A 63 -4.41 37.96 -8.21
CA HIS A 63 -4.69 39.32 -7.74
C HIS A 63 -3.62 40.35 -8.17
N THR A 64 -2.56 39.90 -8.85
CA THR A 64 -1.43 40.75 -9.24
C THR A 64 -0.97 40.43 -10.66
N GLN A 65 -0.10 41.27 -11.23
CA GLN A 65 0.60 40.96 -12.49
C GLN A 65 2.00 40.36 -12.25
N ALA A 66 2.35 40.08 -10.99
CA ALA A 66 3.66 39.56 -10.61
C ALA A 66 3.68 38.03 -10.64
N SER A 67 4.86 37.48 -10.86
CA SER A 67 5.07 36.03 -10.81
C SER A 67 5.30 35.56 -9.37
N CYS A 68 4.90 34.31 -9.09
CA CYS A 68 5.25 33.63 -7.86
C CYS A 68 5.72 32.21 -8.15
N ASN A 69 6.97 31.90 -7.81
CA ASN A 69 7.55 30.57 -8.00
C ASN A 69 7.61 29.80 -6.67
N ILE A 70 7.59 28.46 -6.72
CA ILE A 70 7.84 27.60 -5.57
C ILE A 70 9.09 26.77 -5.85
N VAL A 71 10.07 26.85 -4.96
CA VAL A 71 11.30 26.05 -5.06
C VAL A 71 11.55 25.25 -3.79
N VAL A 72 11.71 23.94 -3.94
CA VAL A 72 12.03 23.02 -2.84
C VAL A 72 13.52 22.70 -2.84
N CYS A 73 14.21 23.04 -1.75
CA CYS A 73 15.58 22.60 -1.54
C CYS A 73 15.57 21.24 -0.83
N ASP A 74 15.35 20.18 -1.59
CA ASP A 74 15.14 18.80 -1.13
C ASP A 74 16.45 18.00 -1.08
N ASP A 75 17.21 18.17 -0.01
CA ASP A 75 18.38 17.34 0.29
C ASP A 75 18.00 15.89 0.66
N GLY A 76 16.71 15.61 0.86
CA GLY A 76 16.18 14.27 1.11
C GLY A 76 16.45 13.32 -0.05
N ILE A 77 16.36 13.81 -1.27
CA ILE A 77 16.62 13.05 -2.50
C ILE A 77 18.01 12.39 -2.44
N MET A 78 19.07 13.18 -2.25
CA MET A 78 20.44 12.65 -2.18
C MET A 78 20.68 11.82 -0.92
N ASN A 79 20.04 12.17 0.21
CA ASN A 79 20.11 11.35 1.42
C ASN A 79 19.46 9.97 1.25
N TYR A 80 18.35 9.84 0.52
CA TYR A 80 17.71 8.56 0.26
C TYR A 80 18.50 7.69 -0.72
N LEU A 81 19.18 8.33 -1.68
CA LEU A 81 19.99 7.66 -2.69
C LEU A 81 21.46 7.49 -2.30
N ASN A 82 21.85 7.81 -1.05
CA ASN A 82 23.23 7.74 -0.58
C ASN A 82 24.22 8.48 -1.51
N ASP A 83 23.89 9.71 -1.90
CA ASP A 83 24.67 10.55 -2.84
C ASP A 83 24.93 9.91 -4.21
N ASN A 84 24.05 9.01 -4.65
CA ASN A 84 24.13 8.40 -5.97
C ASN A 84 23.47 9.30 -7.03
N PHE A 85 24.21 10.30 -7.49
CA PHE A 85 23.78 11.25 -8.53
C PHE A 85 23.34 10.56 -9.84
N PRO A 86 24.07 9.56 -10.39
CA PRO A 86 23.62 8.87 -11.60
C PRO A 86 22.25 8.18 -11.45
N ALA A 87 21.95 7.63 -10.27
CA ALA A 87 20.64 7.06 -10.01
C ALA A 87 19.54 8.13 -9.99
N ALA A 88 19.84 9.29 -9.39
CA ALA A 88 18.91 10.39 -9.28
C ALA A 88 18.63 11.05 -10.65
N GLU A 89 19.67 11.29 -11.46
CA GLU A 89 19.58 11.77 -12.85
C GLU A 89 18.73 10.83 -13.70
N MET A 90 19.05 9.53 -13.68
CA MET A 90 18.29 8.52 -14.42
C MET A 90 16.80 8.50 -14.02
N LEU A 91 16.46 8.66 -12.73
CA LEU A 91 15.07 8.72 -12.27
C LEU A 91 14.36 9.99 -12.79
N TRP A 92 15.04 11.14 -12.71
CA TRP A 92 14.48 12.42 -13.17
C TRP A 92 14.30 12.47 -14.69
N GLU A 93 15.31 12.04 -15.46
CA GLU A 93 15.24 11.93 -16.92
C GLU A 93 14.06 11.08 -17.34
N ASN A 94 13.83 9.94 -16.67
CA ASN A 94 12.68 9.10 -16.95
C ASN A 94 11.35 9.80 -16.64
N VAL A 95 11.25 10.57 -15.57
CA VAL A 95 10.05 11.38 -15.28
C VAL A 95 9.80 12.36 -16.43
N VAL A 96 10.84 13.04 -16.91
CA VAL A 96 10.75 14.03 -18.00
C VAL A 96 10.43 13.39 -19.35
N GLU A 97 11.16 12.36 -19.77
CA GLU A 97 10.95 11.63 -21.03
C GLU A 97 9.54 11.04 -21.12
N THR A 98 9.04 10.55 -19.99
CA THR A 98 7.69 9.99 -19.92
C THR A 98 6.60 11.06 -19.78
N LYS A 99 6.98 12.34 -19.74
CA LYS A 99 6.09 13.48 -19.48
C LYS A 99 5.26 13.30 -18.21
N GLY A 100 5.83 12.68 -17.18
CA GLY A 100 5.13 12.30 -15.95
C GLY A 100 4.10 11.18 -16.10
N LYS A 101 3.85 10.65 -17.30
CA LYS A 101 2.81 9.63 -17.55
C LYS A 101 3.10 8.28 -16.87
N VAL A 102 4.35 8.03 -16.47
CA VAL A 102 4.69 6.78 -15.78
C VAL A 102 4.55 6.97 -14.28
N VAL A 103 3.44 6.47 -13.74
CA VAL A 103 3.05 6.68 -12.33
C VAL A 103 3.73 5.68 -11.38
N ARG A 104 4.38 4.63 -11.90
CA ARG A 104 5.03 3.60 -11.06
C ARG A 104 6.45 3.30 -11.48
N LEU A 105 7.37 3.35 -10.51
CA LEU A 105 8.78 3.00 -10.65
C LEU A 105 9.00 1.68 -11.41
N SER A 106 8.12 0.68 -11.23
CA SER A 106 8.13 -0.58 -11.99
C SER A 106 8.14 -0.45 -13.51
N GLN A 107 7.40 0.53 -14.05
CA GLN A 107 7.24 0.73 -15.48
C GLN A 107 8.42 1.56 -16.02
N ILE A 108 8.95 2.46 -15.20
CA ILE A 108 10.19 3.20 -15.46
C ILE A 108 11.36 2.25 -15.56
N LEU A 109 11.52 1.36 -14.57
CA LEU A 109 12.61 0.41 -14.55
C LEU A 109 12.61 -0.48 -15.78
N LYS A 110 11.44 -0.88 -16.30
CA LYS A 110 11.35 -1.65 -17.55
C LYS A 110 11.88 -0.89 -18.77
N ARG A 111 11.72 0.44 -18.81
CA ARG A 111 12.19 1.32 -19.89
C ARG A 111 13.68 1.69 -19.75
N ILE A 112 14.18 1.75 -18.52
CA ILE A 112 15.59 2.01 -18.26
C ILE A 112 16.46 0.86 -18.80
N PRO A 113 17.48 1.16 -19.64
CA PRO A 113 18.45 0.19 -20.12
C PRO A 113 19.07 -0.61 -18.96
N ARG A 114 19.25 -1.92 -19.13
CA ARG A 114 19.82 -2.79 -18.06
C ARG A 114 21.16 -2.27 -17.53
N VAL A 115 21.96 -1.64 -18.39
CA VAL A 115 23.24 -1.03 -18.01
C VAL A 115 23.04 0.11 -17.01
N ALA A 116 22.03 0.98 -17.20
CA ALA A 116 21.74 2.08 -16.30
C ALA A 116 21.16 1.60 -14.94
N ARG A 117 20.45 0.47 -14.91
CA ARG A 117 19.93 -0.12 -13.65
C ARG A 117 21.02 -0.50 -12.65
N ARG A 118 22.27 -0.66 -13.08
CA ARG A 118 23.41 -0.88 -12.17
C ARG A 118 23.54 0.24 -11.14
N HIS A 119 23.14 1.46 -11.49
CA HIS A 119 23.19 2.61 -10.60
C HIS A 119 22.21 2.48 -9.42
N LEU A 120 21.17 1.65 -9.52
CA LEU A 120 20.24 1.39 -8.42
C LEU A 120 20.69 0.26 -7.49
N LYS A 121 21.75 -0.47 -7.84
CA LYS A 121 22.23 -1.62 -7.09
C LYS A 121 22.72 -1.18 -5.70
N GLY A 122 22.24 -1.84 -4.65
CA GLY A 122 22.59 -1.52 -3.25
C GLY A 122 21.76 -0.41 -2.61
N LEU A 123 20.81 0.20 -3.35
CA LEU A 123 19.84 1.13 -2.78
C LEU A 123 18.58 0.40 -2.32
N ARG A 124 18.03 0.82 -1.18
CA ARG A 124 16.79 0.25 -0.65
C ARG A 124 15.60 0.61 -1.54
N SER A 125 14.79 -0.36 -1.92
CA SER A 125 13.59 -0.16 -2.76
C SER A 125 12.70 0.98 -2.22
N LYS A 126 12.44 1.03 -0.90
CA LYS A 126 11.66 2.10 -0.26
C LYS A 126 12.22 3.51 -0.55
N ASN A 127 13.54 3.67 -0.52
CA ASN A 127 14.20 4.95 -0.77
C ASN A 127 14.07 5.39 -2.23
N ILE A 128 14.24 4.45 -3.16
CA ILE A 128 14.07 4.72 -4.59
C ILE A 128 12.62 5.16 -4.88
N TYR A 129 11.64 4.50 -4.25
CA TYR A 129 10.23 4.86 -4.37
C TYR A 129 9.93 6.26 -3.82
N GLU A 130 10.41 6.60 -2.62
CA GLU A 130 10.21 7.92 -2.02
C GLU A 130 10.74 9.03 -2.92
N VAL A 131 11.97 8.88 -3.43
CA VAL A 131 12.58 9.87 -4.34
C VAL A 131 11.82 9.97 -5.65
N PHE A 132 11.46 8.83 -6.23
CA PHE A 132 10.69 8.80 -7.46
C PHE A 132 9.34 9.53 -7.33
N HIS A 133 8.61 9.30 -6.24
CA HIS A 133 7.33 9.96 -5.99
C HIS A 133 7.49 11.46 -5.73
N ARG A 134 8.57 11.90 -5.07
CA ARG A 134 8.88 13.34 -4.92
C ARG A 134 9.11 14.00 -6.27
N MET A 135 9.99 13.43 -7.09
CA MET A 135 10.27 13.93 -8.43
C MET A 135 9.00 13.98 -9.29
N LEU A 136 8.17 12.95 -9.23
CA LEU A 136 6.90 12.90 -9.95
C LEU A 136 5.96 14.01 -9.47
N PHE A 137 5.84 14.21 -8.16
CA PHE A 137 5.05 15.29 -7.58
C PHE A 137 5.57 16.67 -8.03
N TYR A 138 6.87 16.92 -7.93
CA TYR A 138 7.47 18.18 -8.36
C TYR A 138 7.25 18.43 -9.86
N TYR A 139 7.37 17.40 -10.69
CA TYR A 139 7.08 17.48 -12.13
C TYR A 139 5.62 17.86 -12.40
N HIS A 140 4.65 17.16 -11.82
CA HIS A 140 3.23 17.39 -12.10
C HIS A 140 2.77 18.79 -11.68
N PHE A 141 3.25 19.26 -10.54
CA PHE A 141 2.88 20.58 -10.01
C PHE A 141 3.79 21.72 -10.48
N GLN A 142 4.71 21.44 -11.41
CA GLN A 142 5.67 22.40 -11.96
C GLN A 142 6.46 23.13 -10.85
N ILE A 143 6.83 22.39 -9.81
CA ILE A 143 7.57 22.89 -8.65
C ILE A 143 9.06 22.78 -8.94
N GLY A 144 9.78 23.89 -8.86
CA GLY A 144 11.24 23.92 -8.91
C GLY A 144 11.83 23.14 -7.76
N TRP A 145 12.91 22.39 -7.97
CA TRP A 145 13.58 21.72 -6.87
C TRP A 145 15.09 21.65 -7.07
N VAL A 146 15.83 21.63 -5.96
CA VAL A 146 17.29 21.53 -5.91
C VAL A 146 17.67 20.53 -4.82
N SER A 147 18.55 19.59 -5.12
CA SER A 147 19.10 18.63 -4.16
C SER A 147 20.62 18.64 -4.20
N ARG A 148 21.24 18.53 -3.04
CA ARG A 148 22.70 18.65 -2.88
C ARG A 148 23.27 17.42 -2.19
N SER A 149 24.56 17.18 -2.41
CA SER A 149 25.34 16.15 -1.73
C SER A 149 25.18 16.19 -0.20
N THR A 150 25.20 15.01 0.44
CA THR A 150 25.29 14.90 1.91
C THR A 150 26.70 15.12 2.44
N ILE A 151 27.72 14.99 1.58
CA ILE A 151 29.14 15.18 1.90
C ILE A 151 29.60 16.58 1.47
N ASP A 152 30.37 17.27 2.31
CA ASP A 152 30.95 18.62 2.10
C ASP A 152 29.95 19.81 2.12
N ARG A 153 29.20 19.93 3.22
CA ARG A 153 28.25 21.04 3.42
C ARG A 153 28.92 22.23 4.11
N ARG A 154 29.08 23.34 3.40
CA ARG A 154 29.50 24.62 3.99
C ARG A 154 28.33 25.32 4.72
N GLY A 155 28.58 25.78 5.95
CA GLY A 155 27.66 26.60 6.75
C GLY A 155 27.23 25.95 8.08
N LYS A 156 27.14 26.76 9.15
CA LYS A 156 26.75 26.30 10.50
C LYS A 156 25.25 26.00 10.65
N PHE A 157 24.40 26.66 9.86
CA PHE A 157 22.94 26.54 9.94
C PHE A 157 22.37 25.97 8.63
N LYS A 158 21.62 24.86 8.76
CA LYS A 158 21.19 24.02 7.64
C LYS A 158 20.33 24.77 6.61
N LYS A 159 19.30 25.48 7.07
CA LYS A 159 18.37 26.25 6.21
C LYS A 159 19.10 27.36 5.44
N ALA A 160 20.02 28.07 6.10
CA ALA A 160 20.81 29.13 5.48
C ALA A 160 21.79 28.57 4.43
N SER A 161 22.35 27.39 4.67
CA SER A 161 23.18 26.69 3.68
C SER A 161 22.37 26.33 2.43
N ASN A 162 21.17 25.75 2.58
CA ASN A 162 20.28 25.43 1.44
C ASN A 162 19.97 26.69 0.61
N LEU A 163 19.59 27.78 1.30
CA LEU A 163 19.31 29.07 0.67
C LEU A 163 20.53 29.59 -0.12
N ASN A 164 21.71 29.61 0.49
CA ASN A 164 22.92 30.11 -0.16
C ASN A 164 23.30 29.32 -1.41
N THR A 165 23.15 27.99 -1.38
CA THR A 165 23.43 27.17 -2.56
C THR A 165 22.45 27.48 -3.69
N HIS A 166 21.16 27.57 -3.39
CA HIS A 166 20.15 27.89 -4.40
C HIS A 166 20.36 29.29 -4.99
N LEU A 167 20.66 30.30 -4.16
CA LEU A 167 20.97 31.66 -4.61
C LEU A 167 22.16 31.67 -5.56
N ARG A 168 23.25 30.98 -5.20
CA ARG A 168 24.45 30.88 -6.06
C ARG A 168 24.12 30.25 -7.41
N LEU A 169 23.35 29.16 -7.40
CA LEU A 169 22.95 28.46 -8.61
C LEU A 169 22.12 29.37 -9.53
N SER A 170 21.06 29.99 -9.00
CA SER A 170 20.18 30.85 -9.80
C SER A 170 20.90 32.12 -10.27
N PHE A 171 21.64 32.82 -9.41
CA PHE A 171 22.32 34.07 -9.80
C PHE A 171 23.50 33.82 -10.73
N GLY A 172 24.27 32.75 -10.52
CA GLY A 172 25.33 32.36 -11.45
C GLY A 172 24.79 32.08 -12.84
N ALA A 173 23.64 31.38 -12.93
CA ALA A 173 23.01 31.08 -14.20
C ALA A 173 22.47 32.35 -14.89
N GLU A 174 21.89 33.29 -14.14
CA GLU A 174 21.46 34.59 -14.70
C GLU A 174 22.65 35.43 -15.20
N ASP A 175 23.77 35.45 -14.46
CA ASP A 175 24.98 36.17 -14.87
C ASP A 175 25.55 35.58 -16.18
N LEU A 176 25.68 34.25 -16.27
CA LEU A 176 26.10 33.59 -17.52
C LEU A 176 25.13 33.85 -18.68
N LEU A 177 23.82 33.77 -18.42
CA LEU A 177 22.79 34.02 -19.43
C LEU A 177 22.91 35.46 -19.96
N SER A 178 23.12 36.44 -19.08
CA SER A 178 23.29 37.85 -19.44
C SER A 178 24.54 38.08 -20.31
N ARG A 179 25.62 37.33 -20.05
CA ARG A 179 26.88 37.39 -20.81
C ARG A 179 26.82 36.64 -22.14
N SER A 180 25.93 35.67 -22.28
CA SER A 180 25.82 34.87 -23.51
C SER A 180 25.16 35.58 -24.69
N GLY A 181 24.57 36.76 -24.48
CA GLY A 181 23.90 37.53 -25.55
C GLY A 181 22.76 36.78 -26.24
N GLY A 182 22.00 35.98 -25.49
CA GLY A 182 20.87 35.19 -26.00
C GLY A 182 21.23 33.87 -26.70
N LYS A 183 22.51 33.47 -26.73
CA LYS A 183 22.96 32.21 -27.38
C LYS A 183 22.70 30.95 -26.55
N ARG A 184 22.35 31.07 -25.27
CA ARG A 184 22.20 29.96 -24.34
C ARG A 184 20.86 30.04 -23.61
N THR A 185 20.35 28.89 -23.18
CA THR A 185 19.18 28.82 -22.31
C THR A 185 19.59 28.99 -20.84
N PHE A 186 18.60 29.19 -19.96
CA PHE A 186 18.86 29.26 -18.52
C PHE A 186 19.29 27.90 -17.98
N GLU A 187 18.71 26.82 -18.50
CA GLU A 187 19.05 25.44 -18.18
C GLU A 187 20.52 25.13 -18.53
N ASP A 188 21.01 25.58 -19.69
CA ASP A 188 22.43 25.40 -20.07
C ASP A 188 23.37 26.10 -19.07
N CYS A 189 22.98 27.30 -18.65
CA CYS A 189 23.75 28.09 -17.69
C CYS A 189 23.71 27.47 -16.27
N LEU A 190 22.56 26.92 -15.85
CA LEU A 190 22.43 26.18 -14.59
C LEU A 190 23.34 24.95 -14.57
N LEU A 191 23.35 24.18 -15.66
CA LEU A 191 24.19 23.00 -15.79
C LEU A 191 25.68 23.38 -15.63
N GLU A 192 26.13 24.42 -16.33
CA GLU A 192 27.51 24.91 -16.21
C GLU A 192 27.87 25.34 -14.79
N VAL A 193 27.02 26.13 -14.13
CA VAL A 193 27.24 26.59 -12.75
C VAL A 193 27.28 25.41 -11.77
N SER A 194 26.44 24.40 -11.98
CA SER A 194 26.37 23.21 -11.12
C SER A 194 27.63 22.32 -11.18
N HIS A 195 28.45 22.45 -12.24
CA HIS A 195 29.69 21.70 -12.42
C HIS A 195 30.97 22.49 -12.11
N SER A 196 30.85 23.74 -11.64
CA SER A 196 32.01 24.58 -11.34
C SER A 196 32.79 24.15 -10.08
N ASP A 197 34.11 24.38 -10.09
CA ASP A 197 35.07 23.90 -9.07
C ASP A 197 35.06 24.67 -7.74
N ASP A 198 34.19 25.67 -7.56
CA ASP A 198 34.22 26.63 -6.44
C ASP A 198 33.54 26.13 -5.14
N GLY A 199 33.17 24.85 -5.08
CA GLY A 199 32.57 24.19 -3.91
C GLY A 199 31.11 23.79 -4.09
N ALA A 200 30.61 23.75 -5.32
CA ALA A 200 29.30 23.22 -5.69
C ALA A 200 29.38 21.81 -6.32
N ARG A 201 30.40 21.01 -5.99
CA ARG A 201 30.53 19.67 -6.61
C ARG A 201 29.34 18.79 -6.20
N TYR A 202 28.49 18.52 -7.19
CA TYR A 202 27.31 17.65 -7.19
C TYR A 202 26.02 18.25 -6.60
N ILE A 203 25.31 18.99 -7.45
CA ILE A 203 23.94 19.49 -7.23
C ILE A 203 23.05 18.93 -8.34
N MET A 204 21.88 18.43 -7.98
CA MET A 204 20.79 18.17 -8.93
C MET A 204 19.73 19.25 -8.83
N PHE A 205 19.05 19.50 -9.93
CA PHE A 205 17.91 20.40 -9.99
C PHE A 205 16.88 19.89 -11.00
N GLY A 206 15.66 20.38 -10.87
CA GLY A 206 14.60 20.13 -11.84
C GLY A 206 13.58 21.26 -11.83
N ASN A 207 12.89 21.42 -12.97
CA ASN A 207 11.95 22.51 -13.24
C ASN A 207 12.56 23.92 -13.02
N ASN A 208 11.71 24.94 -12.92
CA ASN A 208 12.12 26.33 -12.81
C ASN A 208 12.66 26.67 -11.40
N VAL A 209 13.96 26.91 -11.30
CA VAL A 209 14.66 27.31 -10.06
C VAL A 209 15.03 28.80 -10.03
N ARG A 210 14.40 29.64 -10.87
CA ARG A 210 14.61 31.10 -10.83
C ARG A 210 14.09 31.70 -9.53
N ILE A 211 14.80 32.72 -9.06
CA ILE A 211 14.51 33.47 -7.84
C ILE A 211 13.94 34.85 -8.21
N GLY A 212 12.80 35.21 -7.59
CA GLY A 212 12.14 36.50 -7.72
C GLY A 212 12.82 37.62 -6.91
N HIS A 213 12.14 38.76 -6.81
CA HIS A 213 12.61 39.91 -6.04
C HIS A 213 12.61 39.65 -4.52
N LEU A 214 11.61 38.89 -4.05
CA LEU A 214 11.45 38.52 -2.64
C LEU A 214 11.50 37.01 -2.44
N ILE A 215 12.13 36.57 -1.36
CA ILE A 215 12.17 35.15 -0.96
C ILE A 215 11.33 34.98 0.30
N CYS A 216 10.31 34.12 0.20
CA CYS A 216 9.53 33.63 1.33
C CYS A 216 10.11 32.29 1.78
N VAL A 217 10.84 32.27 2.90
CA VAL A 217 11.34 31.01 3.47
C VAL A 217 10.23 30.38 4.30
N ASN A 218 9.71 29.24 3.83
CA ASN A 218 8.65 28.48 4.48
C ASN A 218 9.16 27.10 4.92
N ASP A 219 8.93 26.72 6.17
CA ASP A 219 9.36 25.41 6.66
C ASP A 219 8.53 24.27 6.05
N ALA A 220 9.15 23.09 5.92
CA ALA A 220 8.54 21.93 5.28
C ALA A 220 7.25 21.44 5.94
N ASP A 221 7.03 21.76 7.22
CA ASP A 221 5.87 21.40 8.05
C ASP A 221 4.92 22.59 8.32
N THR A 222 5.13 23.72 7.63
CA THR A 222 4.38 24.96 7.85
C THR A 222 3.44 25.26 6.70
N ARG A 223 2.15 25.48 7.00
CA ARG A 223 1.13 25.78 5.99
C ARG A 223 0.94 27.29 5.79
N MET A 224 0.78 27.70 4.53
CA MET A 224 0.50 29.09 4.14
C MET A 224 -0.99 29.33 3.95
N GLN A 225 -1.46 30.49 4.42
CA GLN A 225 -2.81 30.97 4.12
C GLN A 225 -2.83 31.64 2.74
N PRO A 226 -3.89 31.49 1.93
CA PRO A 226 -3.93 32.05 0.58
C PRO A 226 -3.58 33.54 0.46
N PRO A 227 -4.11 34.46 1.30
CA PRO A 227 -3.84 35.89 1.13
C PRO A 227 -2.50 36.37 1.69
N VAL A 228 -1.68 35.47 2.25
CA VAL A 228 -0.52 35.88 3.06
C VAL A 228 0.53 36.65 2.28
N ILE A 229 0.82 36.22 1.05
CA ILE A 229 1.81 36.87 0.16
C ILE A 229 1.31 38.26 -0.22
N LEU A 230 0.06 38.35 -0.67
CA LEU A 230 -0.59 39.59 -1.09
C LEU A 230 -0.59 40.66 0.00
N LYS A 231 -0.74 40.24 1.26
CA LYS A 231 -0.77 41.13 2.43
C LYS A 231 0.62 41.60 2.89
N THR A 232 1.67 40.86 2.54
CA THR A 232 3.02 41.12 3.04
C THR A 232 3.85 41.97 2.08
N VAL A 233 3.75 41.69 0.77
CA VAL A 233 4.53 42.38 -0.26
C VAL A 233 4.44 43.92 -0.18
N PRO A 234 3.30 44.54 0.17
CA PRO A 234 3.22 46.00 0.33
C PRO A 234 4.21 46.59 1.34
N GLU A 235 4.55 45.89 2.43
CA GLU A 235 5.52 46.38 3.42
C GLU A 235 6.90 46.62 2.79
N PHE A 236 7.32 45.70 1.90
CA PHE A 236 8.59 45.80 1.18
C PHE A 236 8.57 46.84 0.06
N ILE A 237 7.40 47.12 -0.52
CA ILE A 237 7.24 48.17 -1.53
C ILE A 237 7.31 49.55 -0.86
N ASN A 238 6.63 49.70 0.27
CA ASN A 238 6.49 50.97 0.98
C ASN A 238 7.78 51.36 1.74
N ASP A 239 8.55 50.40 2.26
CA ASP A 239 9.81 50.65 2.96
C ASP A 239 11.01 49.91 2.32
N GLN A 240 11.81 50.66 1.57
CA GLN A 240 13.05 50.15 0.95
C GLN A 240 14.14 49.78 1.97
N ARG A 241 14.00 50.13 3.26
CA ARG A 241 14.93 49.74 4.32
C ARG A 241 14.57 48.39 4.94
N LEU A 242 13.40 47.83 4.62
CA LEU A 242 12.92 46.59 5.19
C LEU A 242 13.66 45.37 4.60
N GLY A 243 14.67 44.88 5.32
CA GLY A 243 15.47 43.72 4.86
C GLY A 243 14.79 42.36 5.07
N PHE A 244 14.00 42.22 6.13
CA PHE A 244 13.23 41.00 6.42
C PHE A 244 11.98 41.33 7.24
N THR A 245 10.93 40.52 7.10
CA THR A 245 9.75 40.57 7.98
C THR A 245 9.39 39.16 8.44
N GLN A 246 8.79 39.07 9.62
CA GLN A 246 8.31 37.84 10.23
C GLN A 246 6.85 38.00 10.63
N HIS A 247 6.04 36.96 10.46
CA HIS A 247 4.65 36.92 10.97
C HIS A 247 4.50 35.73 12.02
N ALA A 248 3.36 35.28 12.64
CA ALA A 248 2.79 34.00 13.31
C ALA A 248 1.95 32.82 12.55
N THR A 249 2.43 31.60 12.14
CA THR A 249 1.72 30.52 11.34
C THR A 249 1.35 29.30 12.20
N LYS A 250 0.44 28.47 11.66
CA LYS A 250 0.06 27.15 12.16
C LYS A 250 1.06 26.07 11.66
N THR A 251 1.80 25.44 12.57
CA THR A 251 2.65 24.25 12.29
C THR A 251 1.83 22.96 12.34
N LEU A 252 2.07 22.02 11.41
CA LEU A 252 1.67 20.62 11.59
C LEU A 252 2.67 19.91 12.48
N ASN A 253 2.19 19.04 13.37
CA ASN A 253 3.03 18.03 13.98
C ASN A 253 2.13 16.83 14.32
N ASP A 254 1.99 15.91 13.37
CA ASP A 254 1.02 14.79 13.44
C ASP A 254 1.44 13.66 14.42
N GLN A 255 2.55 13.81 15.15
CA GLN A 255 2.88 12.92 16.29
C GLN A 255 2.17 13.30 17.61
N ARG A 256 1.27 14.28 17.59
CA ARG A 256 0.75 14.92 18.82
C ARG A 256 -0.60 14.42 19.33
N GLY A 257 -1.21 13.44 18.68
CA GLY A 257 -2.52 12.88 19.07
C GLY A 257 -2.54 12.11 20.40
N GLU A 258 -1.38 11.76 20.98
CA GLU A 258 -1.31 10.91 22.18
C GLU A 258 -1.08 11.66 23.51
N SER A 259 -0.91 12.99 23.51
CA SER A 259 -0.57 13.75 24.73
C SER A 259 -1.56 14.87 25.07
N PHE A 260 -2.25 14.71 26.20
CA PHE A 260 -3.15 15.71 26.80
C PHE A 260 -2.51 17.12 26.91
N TYR A 261 -1.21 17.19 27.23
CA TYR A 261 -0.49 18.46 27.35
C TYR A 261 -0.33 19.19 26.01
N LEU A 262 -0.21 18.46 24.91
CA LEU A 262 -0.06 19.03 23.57
C LEU A 262 -1.42 19.46 22.99
N ASN A 263 -2.50 18.75 23.30
CA ASN A 263 -3.87 19.19 22.99
C ASN A 263 -4.28 20.43 23.78
N MET A 264 -3.83 20.57 25.03
CA MET A 264 -4.01 21.79 25.80
C MET A 264 -3.21 22.96 25.20
N ILE A 265 -1.99 22.70 24.71
CA ILE A 265 -1.22 23.69 23.95
C ILE A 265 -1.95 24.04 22.65
N GLU A 266 -2.53 23.06 21.93
CA GLU A 266 -3.32 23.28 20.71
C GLU A 266 -4.54 24.16 20.99
N ALA A 267 -5.37 23.83 21.98
CA ALA A 267 -6.53 24.63 22.37
C ALA A 267 -6.12 26.04 22.85
N TYR A 268 -4.98 26.15 23.52
CA TYR A 268 -4.42 27.43 23.95
C TYR A 268 -3.87 28.25 22.78
N THR A 269 -3.24 27.61 21.79
CA THR A 269 -2.80 28.24 20.54
C THR A 269 -3.99 28.61 19.65
N ASP A 270 -5.01 27.77 19.51
CA ASP A 270 -6.23 28.09 18.75
C ASP A 270 -7.02 29.23 19.41
N ALA A 271 -6.99 29.34 20.75
CA ALA A 271 -7.58 30.46 21.49
C ALA A 271 -6.74 31.76 21.39
N LEU A 272 -5.42 31.67 21.27
CA LEU A 272 -4.53 32.84 21.12
C LEU A 272 -4.37 33.31 19.67
N TYR A 273 -4.40 32.40 18.69
CA TYR A 273 -4.12 32.67 17.26
C TYR A 273 -5.39 32.85 16.42
N GLN A 274 -6.47 33.38 17.02
CA GLN A 274 -7.56 33.98 16.26
C GLN A 274 -7.12 35.23 15.44
N GLY A 275 -5.82 35.56 15.42
CA GLY A 275 -5.20 36.57 14.55
C GLY A 275 -3.83 36.15 13.97
N HIS A 276 -3.78 36.09 12.63
CA HIS A 276 -2.71 36.43 11.67
C HIS A 276 -1.27 35.82 11.72
N PHE A 277 -1.01 34.91 10.73
CA PHE A 277 0.15 34.52 9.82
C PHE A 277 1.61 34.58 10.28
N LEU A 278 2.56 33.59 10.07
CA LEU A 278 4.09 33.48 10.24
C LEU A 278 4.74 33.03 8.95
N LEU A 279 5.60 33.89 8.42
CA LEU A 279 6.55 33.62 7.36
C LEU A 279 7.79 34.47 7.61
N SER A 280 8.97 33.97 7.30
CA SER A 280 10.19 34.78 7.27
C SER A 280 10.52 35.15 5.82
N TRP A 281 10.65 36.44 5.54
CA TRP A 281 10.90 36.98 4.19
C TRP A 281 12.27 37.66 4.12
N ILE A 282 12.94 37.61 2.97
CA ILE A 282 14.21 38.34 2.75
C ILE A 282 14.07 39.19 1.48
N MET A 283 14.38 40.49 1.60
CA MET A 283 14.52 41.41 0.46
C MET A 283 15.94 41.30 -0.11
N LEU A 284 16.06 41.13 -1.43
CA LEU A 284 17.34 41.19 -2.13
C LEU A 284 17.51 42.57 -2.79
N GLU A 285 18.44 43.38 -2.30
CA GLU A 285 18.75 44.67 -2.91
C GLU A 285 19.63 44.47 -4.16
N GLY A 286 19.19 44.99 -5.33
CA GLY A 286 20.12 45.44 -6.38
C GLY A 286 20.10 44.79 -7.78
N ARG A 287 18.96 44.67 -8.47
CA ARG A 287 18.96 44.84 -9.95
C ARG A 287 18.87 46.34 -10.26
N ARG A 288 20.01 47.04 -10.34
CA ARG A 288 20.09 48.39 -10.94
C ARG A 288 20.98 48.37 -12.18
N GLY A 289 20.35 48.53 -13.34
CA GLY A 289 20.98 48.72 -14.65
C GLY A 289 19.96 49.01 -15.75
N ARG A 290 19.44 50.24 -15.76
CA ARG A 290 18.59 50.93 -16.78
C ARG A 290 18.57 50.31 -18.21
N ARG A 291 17.37 50.11 -18.77
CA ARG A 291 16.68 51.09 -19.65
C ARG A 291 15.26 50.62 -19.99
N THR A 292 14.39 51.61 -20.08
CA THR A 292 12.98 51.59 -20.46
C THR A 292 12.73 51.09 -21.89
N LYS A 293 11.50 50.57 -22.08
CA LYS A 293 10.83 50.14 -23.32
C LYS A 293 11.26 48.77 -23.83
N ASP A 294 10.46 47.75 -23.51
CA ASP A 294 9.54 47.15 -24.48
C ASP A 294 8.61 46.15 -23.78
N THR A 295 7.32 46.40 -23.91
CA THR A 295 6.26 45.40 -23.77
C THR A 295 6.49 44.29 -24.79
N VAL A 296 6.79 43.08 -24.32
CA VAL A 296 6.59 41.87 -25.12
C VAL A 296 5.83 40.87 -24.26
N ALA A 297 4.54 40.75 -24.56
CA ALA A 297 3.73 39.63 -24.14
C ALA A 297 4.37 38.34 -24.66
N SER A 298 4.67 37.38 -23.78
CA SER A 298 5.00 36.02 -24.21
C SER A 298 3.71 35.29 -24.61
N PRO A 299 3.64 34.70 -25.81
CA PRO A 299 2.42 34.08 -26.30
C PRO A 299 2.21 32.69 -25.68
N LEU A 300 0.94 32.42 -25.37
CA LEU A 300 0.36 31.10 -25.26
C LEU A 300 0.75 30.26 -26.49
N LEU A 301 1.53 29.20 -26.28
CA LEU A 301 1.76 28.18 -27.30
C LEU A 301 0.65 27.14 -27.24
N THR A 302 -0.38 27.38 -28.05
CA THR A 302 -1.26 26.35 -28.63
C THR A 302 -0.44 25.35 -29.43
N LEU A 303 -0.43 24.08 -29.01
CA LEU A 303 0.12 22.97 -29.80
C LEU A 303 -0.96 22.47 -30.77
N SER A 304 -0.69 22.66 -32.07
CA SER A 304 -1.49 22.11 -33.17
C SER A 304 -1.29 20.60 -33.29
N VAL A 305 -2.41 19.90 -33.52
CA VAL A 305 -2.48 18.49 -33.88
C VAL A 305 -1.79 18.27 -35.24
N ALA A 306 -0.81 17.37 -35.28
CA ALA A 306 -0.26 16.82 -36.51
C ALA A 306 -0.59 15.32 -36.59
N SER A 307 -1.09 14.94 -37.76
CA SER A 307 -1.57 13.63 -38.19
C SER A 307 -0.52 12.52 -38.11
N VAL A 308 -0.95 11.34 -37.65
CA VAL A 308 -0.18 10.09 -37.64
C VAL A 308 -0.46 9.32 -38.95
N PRO A 309 0.56 8.79 -39.65
CA PRO A 309 0.33 7.86 -40.77
C PRO A 309 -0.13 6.49 -40.26
N SER A 310 -1.10 5.93 -40.96
CA SER A 310 -1.61 4.57 -40.81
C SER A 310 -0.64 3.54 -41.40
N ASP A 311 -0.11 2.64 -40.58
CA ASP A 311 0.49 1.39 -41.03
C ASP A 311 -0.14 0.22 -40.25
N GLU A 312 -0.99 -0.53 -40.93
CA GLU A 312 -1.50 -1.84 -40.47
C GLU A 312 -0.43 -2.92 -40.67
N PRO A 313 -0.23 -3.84 -39.71
CA PRO A 313 0.38 -5.13 -40.00
C PRO A 313 -0.70 -6.18 -40.32
N SER A 314 -0.42 -6.90 -41.39
CA SER A 314 -1.22 -7.89 -42.08
C SER A 314 -1.65 -9.09 -41.24
N VAL A 315 -2.85 -9.59 -41.59
CA VAL A 315 -3.46 -10.86 -41.20
C VAL A 315 -2.54 -12.04 -41.54
N ALA A 316 -2.31 -12.93 -40.58
CA ALA A 316 -1.78 -14.27 -40.80
C ALA A 316 -2.88 -15.28 -40.47
N ASP A 317 -3.12 -16.19 -41.42
CA ASP A 317 -4.17 -17.21 -41.40
C ASP A 317 -3.98 -18.27 -40.30
N PRO A 318 -5.07 -18.95 -39.89
CA PRO A 318 -5.08 -19.86 -38.75
C PRO A 318 -4.79 -21.30 -39.18
N GLU A 319 -3.60 -21.82 -38.86
CA GLU A 319 -3.36 -23.27 -38.85
C GLU A 319 -3.36 -23.85 -37.42
N GLU A 320 -4.28 -24.80 -37.27
CA GLU A 320 -4.46 -25.85 -36.28
C GLU A 320 -3.66 -25.78 -34.97
N ARG A 321 -4.38 -25.63 -33.85
CA ARG A 321 -3.89 -25.98 -32.51
C ARG A 321 -4.66 -27.16 -31.92
N PRO A 322 -3.95 -28.10 -31.27
CA PRO A 322 -4.51 -29.34 -30.73
C PRO A 322 -5.32 -29.12 -29.44
N SER A 323 -6.35 -29.96 -29.27
CA SER A 323 -7.14 -30.30 -28.07
C SER A 323 -7.13 -29.35 -26.86
N ALA A 324 -8.30 -28.77 -26.58
CA ALA A 324 -8.61 -27.85 -25.49
C ALA A 324 -8.05 -28.25 -24.10
N GLN A 325 -6.99 -27.59 -23.67
CA GLN A 325 -6.73 -27.37 -22.24
C GLN A 325 -7.90 -26.53 -21.69
N LYS A 326 -8.63 -27.05 -20.69
CA LYS A 326 -9.59 -26.25 -19.90
C LYS A 326 -8.82 -25.08 -19.27
N ASN A 327 -8.86 -23.91 -19.90
CA ASN A 327 -8.17 -22.72 -19.40
C ASN A 327 -8.77 -22.32 -18.05
N TYR A 328 -8.00 -22.51 -16.98
CA TYR A 328 -8.38 -22.19 -15.62
C TYR A 328 -8.61 -20.67 -15.43
N CYS A 329 -7.97 -19.85 -16.25
CA CYS A 329 -8.12 -18.40 -16.31
C CYS A 329 -7.85 -17.94 -17.75
N ILE A 330 -8.71 -17.07 -18.28
CA ILE A 330 -8.52 -16.39 -19.57
C ILE A 330 -8.12 -14.96 -19.28
N THR A 331 -7.07 -14.48 -19.94
CA THR A 331 -6.64 -13.08 -19.85
C THR A 331 -6.75 -12.43 -21.21
N GLY A 332 -7.32 -11.24 -21.27
CA GLY A 332 -7.43 -10.47 -22.51
C GLY A 332 -7.66 -9.01 -22.25
N VAL A 333 -7.79 -8.22 -23.30
CA VAL A 333 -7.93 -6.76 -23.23
C VAL A 333 -9.27 -6.36 -23.82
N ALA A 334 -10.00 -5.48 -23.12
CA ALA A 334 -11.22 -4.89 -23.65
C ALA A 334 -10.90 -4.07 -24.91
N ARG A 335 -11.46 -4.43 -26.06
CA ARG A 335 -11.14 -3.77 -27.35
C ARG A 335 -11.89 -2.47 -27.59
N ARG A 336 -13.04 -2.29 -26.92
CA ARG A 336 -13.92 -1.14 -27.07
C ARG A 336 -14.38 -0.69 -25.69
N THR A 337 -14.64 0.60 -25.55
CA THR A 337 -15.31 1.14 -24.36
C THR A 337 -16.77 0.69 -24.40
N GLY A 338 -17.26 0.10 -23.30
CA GLY A 338 -18.61 -0.45 -23.26
C GLY A 338 -18.88 -1.27 -22.00
N PRO A 339 -20.06 -1.92 -21.91
CA PRO A 339 -20.44 -2.75 -20.78
C PRO A 339 -19.43 -3.88 -20.50
N LEU A 340 -19.10 -4.10 -19.23
CA LEU A 340 -18.13 -5.11 -18.79
C LEU A 340 -18.55 -6.52 -19.20
N ASN A 341 -19.84 -6.84 -19.15
CA ASN A 341 -20.34 -8.16 -19.55
C ASN A 341 -20.11 -8.45 -21.03
N GLU A 342 -20.23 -7.45 -21.91
CA GLU A 342 -19.88 -7.59 -23.33
C GLU A 342 -18.37 -7.79 -23.51
N ALA A 343 -17.55 -7.05 -22.77
CA ALA A 343 -16.10 -7.22 -22.81
C ALA A 343 -15.67 -8.60 -22.27
N VAL A 344 -16.31 -9.08 -21.19
CA VAL A 344 -16.10 -10.42 -20.63
C VAL A 344 -16.52 -11.48 -21.63
N ALA A 345 -17.70 -11.33 -22.26
CA ALA A 345 -18.20 -12.25 -23.26
C ALA A 345 -17.26 -12.36 -24.47
N ALA A 346 -16.77 -11.21 -24.95
CA ALA A 346 -15.81 -11.16 -26.05
C ALA A 346 -14.46 -11.79 -25.69
N VAL A 347 -13.89 -11.48 -24.51
CA VAL A 347 -12.57 -11.99 -24.10
C VAL A 347 -12.60 -13.48 -23.77
N ALA A 348 -13.63 -13.94 -23.07
CA ALA A 348 -13.77 -15.34 -22.67
C ALA A 348 -14.47 -16.21 -23.72
N ASN A 349 -14.84 -15.64 -24.87
CA ASN A 349 -15.59 -16.30 -25.94
C ASN A 349 -16.88 -16.96 -25.43
N ILE A 350 -17.66 -16.22 -24.66
CA ILE A 350 -18.93 -16.66 -24.08
C ILE A 350 -20.08 -16.12 -24.93
N SER A 351 -20.99 -16.99 -25.36
CA SER A 351 -22.13 -16.62 -26.22
C SER A 351 -23.28 -15.95 -25.47
N SER A 352 -23.39 -16.16 -24.16
CA SER A 352 -24.46 -15.61 -23.31
C SER A 352 -23.98 -14.45 -22.44
N LEU A 353 -24.57 -13.26 -22.63
CA LEU A 353 -24.33 -12.11 -21.75
C LEU A 353 -24.84 -12.35 -20.31
N GLU A 354 -25.84 -13.22 -20.14
CA GLU A 354 -26.33 -13.65 -18.83
C GLU A 354 -25.24 -14.44 -18.09
N TYR A 355 -24.58 -15.39 -18.78
CA TYR A 355 -23.46 -16.13 -18.18
C TYR A 355 -22.28 -15.21 -17.84
N ALA A 356 -22.00 -14.20 -18.68
CA ALA A 356 -20.99 -13.19 -18.37
C ALA A 356 -21.35 -12.36 -17.13
N ASN A 357 -22.63 -11.99 -16.97
CA ASN A 357 -23.13 -11.33 -15.76
C ASN A 357 -23.00 -12.23 -14.54
N ASP A 358 -23.31 -13.52 -14.63
CA ASP A 358 -23.15 -14.48 -13.53
C ASP A 358 -21.69 -14.55 -13.07
N LEU A 359 -20.74 -14.63 -14.01
CA LEU A 359 -19.31 -14.62 -13.69
C LEU A 359 -18.88 -13.33 -12.96
N ILE A 360 -19.43 -12.18 -13.34
CA ILE A 360 -19.19 -10.91 -12.65
C ILE A 360 -19.79 -10.97 -11.23
N GLN A 361 -21.06 -11.36 -11.12
CA GLN A 361 -21.80 -11.38 -9.86
C GLN A 361 -21.21 -12.34 -8.84
N ILE A 362 -20.66 -13.49 -9.24
CA ILE A 362 -19.98 -14.40 -8.30
C ILE A 362 -18.53 -13.97 -8.01
N GLY A 363 -18.05 -12.90 -8.66
CA GLY A 363 -16.71 -12.36 -8.49
C GLY A 363 -15.59 -13.21 -9.13
N ALA A 364 -15.87 -13.78 -10.30
CA ALA A 364 -14.94 -14.52 -11.15
C ALA A 364 -14.24 -13.63 -12.21
N VAL A 365 -14.50 -12.32 -12.20
CA VAL A 365 -13.92 -11.36 -13.14
C VAL A 365 -13.07 -10.33 -12.40
N TRP A 366 -11.86 -10.13 -12.91
CA TRP A 366 -10.91 -9.13 -12.43
C TRP A 366 -10.54 -8.19 -13.56
N ALA A 367 -10.50 -6.90 -13.28
CA ALA A 367 -10.04 -5.88 -14.21
C ALA A 367 -8.74 -5.23 -13.71
N ARG A 368 -7.77 -5.03 -14.61
CA ARG A 368 -6.60 -4.19 -14.36
C ARG A 368 -7.07 -2.75 -14.45
N MET A 369 -7.09 -2.09 -13.30
CA MET A 369 -7.26 -0.65 -13.30
C MET A 369 -5.97 -0.02 -13.82
N GLU A 370 -5.94 0.37 -15.09
CA GLU A 370 -4.96 1.35 -15.58
C GLU A 370 -5.36 2.71 -15.04
N THR A 371 -4.40 3.37 -14.40
CA THR A 371 -4.42 4.80 -14.05
C THR A 371 -5.76 5.35 -13.58
N LEU A 372 -5.85 5.47 -12.25
CA LEU A 372 -6.53 6.58 -11.60
C LEU A 372 -6.43 7.84 -12.50
N ASN A 373 -7.56 8.40 -12.93
CA ASN A 373 -7.60 9.71 -13.58
C ASN A 373 -7.06 10.80 -12.61
N GLU A 374 -6.88 12.05 -13.07
CA GLU A 374 -6.35 13.13 -12.23
C GLU A 374 -7.12 13.29 -10.91
N GLU A 375 -8.44 13.06 -10.97
CA GLU A 375 -9.38 13.06 -9.86
C GLU A 375 -9.17 11.86 -8.92
N ASP A 376 -8.92 10.66 -9.43
CA ASP A 376 -8.65 9.45 -8.68
C ASP A 376 -7.27 9.48 -7.99
N VAL A 377 -6.27 10.12 -8.62
CA VAL A 377 -4.96 10.39 -8.01
C VAL A 377 -5.12 11.38 -6.87
N LEU A 378 -5.96 12.41 -7.04
CA LEU A 378 -6.30 13.34 -5.96
C LEU A 378 -7.12 12.65 -4.86
N ASN A 379 -8.13 11.86 -5.19
CA ASN A 379 -9.01 11.17 -4.24
C ASN A 379 -8.27 10.10 -3.42
N GLN A 380 -7.16 9.56 -3.91
CA GLN A 380 -6.27 8.69 -3.14
C GLN A 380 -5.60 9.40 -1.95
N TYR A 381 -5.55 10.74 -1.95
CA TYR A 381 -4.86 11.54 -0.94
C TYR A 381 -5.78 12.49 -0.15
N TYR A 382 -7.07 12.64 -0.51
CA TYR A 382 -7.89 13.76 -0.03
C TYR A 382 -9.32 13.46 0.42
N ASP A 383 -9.85 12.23 0.35
CA ASP A 383 -11.26 12.01 0.73
C ASP A 383 -11.46 10.96 1.83
N ASP A 384 -11.87 11.43 3.01
CA ASP A 384 -12.38 10.60 4.11
C ASP A 384 -13.79 10.06 3.81
N ASN A 385 -14.48 10.58 2.78
CA ASN A 385 -15.85 10.21 2.38
C ASN A 385 -15.90 9.41 1.07
N PHE A 386 -14.99 8.45 0.90
CA PHE A 386 -15.03 7.45 -0.18
C PHE A 386 -16.18 6.45 0.01
N GLU A 387 -17.45 6.88 0.11
CA GLU A 387 -18.54 6.00 0.53
C GLU A 387 -19.59 5.57 -0.49
N SER A 388 -19.83 6.26 -1.61
CA SER A 388 -21.05 5.95 -2.40
C SER A 388 -20.87 5.27 -3.76
N ASN A 389 -19.86 5.58 -4.57
CA ASN A 389 -19.82 5.04 -5.96
C ASN A 389 -18.75 3.98 -6.21
N ALA A 390 -17.48 4.18 -5.82
CA ALA A 390 -16.42 3.23 -6.12
C ALA A 390 -16.46 1.95 -5.26
N ARG A 391 -17.02 2.01 -4.03
CA ARG A 391 -17.18 0.85 -3.14
C ARG A 391 -18.15 -0.19 -3.71
N ALA A 392 -19.18 0.22 -4.44
CA ALA A 392 -20.15 -0.68 -5.05
C ALA A 392 -19.55 -1.49 -6.23
N LEU A 393 -18.54 -0.94 -6.90
CA LEU A 393 -17.99 -1.49 -8.13
C LEU A 393 -16.97 -2.63 -7.88
N TYR A 394 -16.28 -2.65 -6.71
CA TYR A 394 -15.17 -3.57 -6.46
C TYR A 394 -15.20 -4.29 -5.10
N ALA A 395 -15.05 -5.61 -5.13
CA ALA A 395 -15.11 -6.51 -3.96
C ALA A 395 -14.00 -6.29 -2.93
N ASP A 396 -12.76 -6.14 -3.41
CA ASP A 396 -11.55 -6.18 -2.59
C ASP A 396 -11.15 -4.81 -2.02
N LEU A 397 -12.08 -3.84 -2.03
CA LEU A 397 -11.92 -2.56 -1.34
C LEU A 397 -12.10 -2.72 0.17
N ASN A 398 -13.05 -3.55 0.61
CA ASN A 398 -13.36 -3.76 2.03
C ASN A 398 -12.26 -4.51 2.82
N ASN A 399 -11.39 -5.28 2.13
CA ASN A 399 -10.29 -6.02 2.76
C ASN A 399 -8.96 -5.25 2.81
N ARG A 400 -8.88 -4.06 2.22
CA ARG A 400 -7.69 -3.22 2.33
C ARG A 400 -7.89 -2.29 3.52
N LYS A 401 -7.39 -2.73 4.67
CA LYS A 401 -6.88 -1.90 5.76
C LYS A 401 -7.24 -0.40 5.60
N GLN A 402 -8.16 0.11 6.42
CA GLN A 402 -8.00 1.44 7.06
C GLN A 402 -6.82 1.37 8.05
N GLY A 403 -5.71 0.80 7.60
CA GLY A 403 -4.43 0.94 8.24
C GLY A 403 -3.85 2.15 7.55
N THR A 404 -3.48 3.14 8.36
CA THR A 404 -2.49 4.14 7.96
C THR A 404 -1.42 3.49 7.10
N TYR A 405 -0.97 4.22 6.08
CA TYR A 405 0.02 3.78 5.08
C TYR A 405 1.23 3.04 5.69
N GLU A 406 1.51 3.30 6.98
CA GLU A 406 2.50 2.64 7.85
C GLU A 406 2.37 1.11 7.94
N ASP A 407 1.16 0.55 7.93
CA ASP A 407 0.93 -0.83 8.38
C ASP A 407 1.15 -1.90 7.26
N LYS A 408 1.47 -1.45 6.04
CA LYS A 408 2.06 -2.30 4.97
C LYS A 408 3.59 -2.23 4.93
N TYR A 409 4.19 -1.24 5.59
CA TYR A 409 5.63 -1.17 5.79
C TYR A 409 6.08 -1.85 7.10
N GLY A 410 5.16 -2.13 8.03
CA GLY A 410 5.47 -2.73 9.33
C GLY A 410 5.57 -4.27 9.38
N ASN A 411 5.10 -5.00 8.35
CA ASN A 411 5.12 -6.47 8.33
C ASN A 411 6.11 -7.09 7.35
N LEU A 412 6.96 -6.28 6.71
CA LEU A 412 8.26 -6.76 6.27
C LEU A 412 9.14 -6.71 7.50
N ARG A 413 9.72 -7.85 7.91
CA ARG A 413 10.78 -7.83 8.92
C ARG A 413 11.79 -6.77 8.49
N GLN A 414 12.32 -6.00 9.44
CA GLN A 414 13.34 -4.98 9.21
C GLN A 414 14.58 -5.49 8.43
N ASP A 415 14.71 -6.81 8.28
CA ASP A 415 15.86 -7.50 7.70
C ASP A 415 15.60 -8.21 6.35
N ASP A 416 14.38 -8.20 5.80
CA ASP A 416 14.11 -8.91 4.53
C ASP A 416 14.35 -7.97 3.33
N GLU A 417 15.56 -8.01 2.76
CA GLU A 417 15.87 -7.43 1.45
C GLU A 417 14.95 -8.05 0.37
N VAL A 418 13.88 -7.34 0.00
CA VAL A 418 13.07 -7.71 -1.18
C VAL A 418 13.69 -7.03 -2.40
N ASP A 419 14.20 -7.84 -3.32
CA ASP A 419 14.68 -7.38 -4.62
C ASP A 419 13.59 -6.56 -5.34
N LEU A 420 14.03 -5.53 -6.06
CA LEU A 420 13.21 -4.57 -6.76
C LEU A 420 12.25 -5.24 -7.77
N ASP A 421 12.68 -6.28 -8.47
CA ASP A 421 11.83 -7.01 -9.42
C ASP A 421 10.69 -7.75 -8.70
N THR A 422 11.00 -8.37 -7.56
CA THR A 422 10.01 -9.05 -6.70
C THR A 422 8.97 -8.07 -6.14
N TYR A 423 9.39 -6.87 -5.73
CA TYR A 423 8.49 -5.81 -5.28
C TYR A 423 7.57 -5.32 -6.41
N ILE A 424 8.13 -5.14 -7.61
CA ILE A 424 7.39 -4.70 -8.80
C ILE A 424 6.28 -5.69 -9.19
N GLU A 425 6.58 -6.99 -9.18
CA GLU A 425 5.59 -8.04 -9.47
C GLU A 425 4.45 -8.02 -8.45
N GLN A 426 4.75 -7.86 -7.16
CA GLN A 426 3.72 -7.71 -6.10
C GLN A 426 2.85 -6.47 -6.34
N MET A 427 3.44 -5.34 -6.72
CA MET A 427 2.70 -4.11 -7.04
C MET A 427 1.84 -4.24 -8.32
N GLN A 428 2.24 -5.07 -9.28
CA GLN A 428 1.45 -5.37 -10.47
C GLN A 428 0.26 -6.27 -10.15
N GLN A 429 0.43 -7.26 -9.26
CA GLN A 429 -0.68 -8.10 -8.79
C GLN A 429 -1.75 -7.28 -8.04
N LEU A 430 -1.35 -6.24 -7.32
CA LEU A 430 -2.28 -5.32 -6.63
C LEU A 430 -3.15 -4.45 -7.57
N ARG A 431 -2.90 -4.44 -8.89
CA ARG A 431 -3.65 -3.65 -9.89
C ARG A 431 -4.94 -4.31 -10.37
N PHE A 432 -5.00 -5.63 -10.31
CA PHE A 432 -6.23 -6.33 -10.67
C PHE A 432 -7.21 -6.20 -9.51
N ARG A 433 -8.41 -5.72 -9.80
CA ARG A 433 -9.52 -5.61 -8.85
C ARG A 433 -10.66 -6.50 -9.31
N ARG A 434 -11.23 -7.23 -8.36
CA ARG A 434 -12.44 -8.00 -8.60
C ARG A 434 -13.62 -7.04 -8.78
N VAL A 435 -14.33 -7.17 -9.89
CA VAL A 435 -15.52 -6.38 -10.20
C VAL A 435 -16.74 -7.22 -9.87
N LEU A 436 -17.69 -6.68 -9.09
CA LEU A 436 -18.89 -7.44 -8.64
C LEU A 436 -20.19 -7.01 -9.32
N THR A 437 -20.18 -5.87 -9.99
CA THR A 437 -21.37 -5.33 -10.67
C THR A 437 -21.08 -5.15 -12.15
N PRO A 438 -22.10 -5.21 -13.01
CA PRO A 438 -21.99 -4.71 -14.37
C PRO A 438 -21.59 -3.23 -14.32
N VAL A 439 -20.52 -2.86 -15.01
CA VAL A 439 -19.99 -1.49 -15.09
C VAL A 439 -19.57 -1.20 -16.53
N ILE A 440 -19.37 0.06 -16.88
CA ILE A 440 -18.73 0.42 -18.16
C ILE A 440 -17.22 0.33 -17.97
N ILE A 441 -16.50 -0.28 -18.92
CA ILE A 441 -15.04 -0.37 -18.91
C ILE A 441 -14.46 0.25 -20.18
N GLU A 442 -13.29 0.88 -20.05
CA GLU A 442 -12.62 1.54 -21.16
C GLU A 442 -11.86 0.54 -22.05
N ALA A 443 -11.76 0.87 -23.35
CA ALA A 443 -10.87 0.17 -24.26
C ALA A 443 -9.42 0.19 -23.73
N GLY A 444 -8.72 -0.94 -23.82
CA GLY A 444 -7.37 -1.10 -23.29
C GLY A 444 -7.30 -1.71 -21.88
N THR A 445 -8.43 -1.88 -21.19
CA THR A 445 -8.46 -2.50 -19.87
C THR A 445 -8.14 -4.00 -19.93
N ASP A 446 -7.13 -4.46 -19.18
CA ASP A 446 -6.89 -5.91 -19.06
C ASP A 446 -7.95 -6.56 -18.19
N LEU A 447 -8.44 -7.70 -18.61
CA LEU A 447 -9.36 -8.56 -17.88
C LEU A 447 -8.68 -9.90 -17.57
N ARG A 448 -8.96 -10.43 -16.36
CA ARG A 448 -8.75 -11.84 -16.02
C ARG A 448 -10.09 -12.44 -15.66
N ILE A 449 -10.48 -13.47 -16.40
CA ILE A 449 -11.79 -14.11 -16.31
C ILE A 449 -11.56 -15.56 -15.96
N TYR A 450 -12.26 -16.05 -14.95
CA TYR A 450 -12.27 -17.46 -14.58
C TYR A 450 -13.57 -18.08 -15.12
N PRO A 451 -13.56 -18.62 -16.36
CA PRO A 451 -14.80 -19.04 -17.04
C PRO A 451 -15.42 -20.30 -16.43
N ASN A 452 -14.66 -21.05 -15.63
CA ASN A 452 -15.10 -22.25 -14.91
C ASN A 452 -14.79 -22.08 -13.41
N PRO A 453 -15.51 -21.19 -12.73
CA PRO A 453 -15.23 -20.82 -11.35
C PRO A 453 -15.47 -22.02 -10.42
N ARG A 454 -14.56 -22.25 -9.47
CA ARG A 454 -14.75 -23.30 -8.47
C ARG A 454 -15.97 -22.99 -7.60
N ARG A 455 -16.87 -23.96 -7.47
CA ARG A 455 -18.07 -23.88 -6.62
C ARG A 455 -17.88 -24.75 -5.36
N PHE A 456 -18.48 -24.33 -4.26
CA PHE A 456 -18.40 -25.06 -2.99
C PHE A 456 -19.81 -25.34 -2.46
N PRO A 457 -20.38 -26.53 -2.73
CA PRO A 457 -21.75 -26.86 -2.34
C PRO A 457 -22.04 -26.71 -0.84
N ALA A 458 -21.03 -26.88 0.02
CA ALA A 458 -21.10 -26.65 1.47
C ALA A 458 -21.58 -25.22 1.85
N CYS A 459 -21.56 -24.25 0.93
CA CYS A 459 -22.14 -22.93 1.16
C CYS A 459 -23.65 -22.97 1.39
N LYS A 460 -24.34 -24.01 0.88
CA LYS A 460 -25.79 -24.18 1.04
C LYS A 460 -26.21 -24.42 2.49
N GLU A 461 -25.33 -24.95 3.34
CA GLU A 461 -25.62 -25.12 4.77
C GLU A 461 -25.87 -23.79 5.50
N PHE A 462 -25.39 -22.67 4.95
CA PHE A 462 -25.72 -21.34 5.48
C PHE A 462 -27.13 -20.87 5.12
N GLN A 463 -27.77 -21.47 4.11
CA GLN A 463 -29.07 -21.02 3.62
C GLN A 463 -30.17 -21.17 4.68
N PRO A 464 -31.14 -20.24 4.72
CA PRO A 464 -32.14 -20.23 5.77
C PRO A 464 -32.97 -21.51 5.89
N GLU A 465 -33.29 -22.12 4.76
CA GLU A 465 -34.09 -23.35 4.64
C GLU A 465 -33.39 -24.58 5.23
N GLN A 466 -32.07 -24.53 5.45
CA GLN A 466 -31.25 -25.63 5.97
C GLN A 466 -30.60 -25.35 7.34
N GLY A 467 -30.84 -24.19 7.97
CA GLY A 467 -30.42 -23.96 9.37
C GLY A 467 -29.81 -22.61 9.72
N ARG A 468 -30.38 -21.49 9.25
CA ARG A 468 -29.90 -20.09 9.43
C ARG A 468 -29.28 -19.78 10.80
N LYS A 469 -29.90 -20.19 11.89
CA LYS A 469 -29.51 -19.81 13.26
C LYS A 469 -28.53 -20.77 13.94
N SER A 470 -28.30 -21.96 13.37
CA SER A 470 -27.45 -22.98 14.00
C SER A 470 -25.95 -22.75 13.75
N LEU A 471 -25.58 -21.95 12.74
CA LEU A 471 -24.20 -21.71 12.36
C LEU A 471 -23.62 -20.40 12.91
N LEU A 472 -24.44 -19.44 13.33
CA LEU A 472 -23.96 -18.25 14.05
C LEU A 472 -23.83 -18.62 15.53
N LEU A 473 -22.61 -18.96 15.94
CA LEU A 473 -22.34 -19.43 17.30
C LEU A 473 -22.23 -18.29 18.32
N TYR A 474 -21.81 -17.11 17.87
CA TYR A 474 -21.64 -15.93 18.71
C TYR A 474 -21.66 -14.65 17.88
N GLU A 475 -22.25 -13.61 18.44
CA GLU A 475 -22.23 -12.25 17.90
C GLU A 475 -22.18 -11.24 19.05
N ASP A 476 -21.28 -10.26 18.94
CA ASP A 476 -21.33 -9.02 19.73
C ASP A 476 -21.11 -7.79 18.82
N THR A 477 -20.81 -6.63 19.40
CA THR A 477 -20.58 -5.38 18.65
C THR A 477 -19.34 -5.40 17.76
N THR A 478 -18.41 -6.33 17.98
CA THR A 478 -17.07 -6.36 17.36
C THR A 478 -16.78 -7.67 16.63
N PHE A 479 -17.19 -8.81 17.18
CA PHE A 479 -16.86 -10.15 16.72
C PHE A 479 -18.10 -10.96 16.34
N LEU A 480 -17.89 -11.85 15.37
CA LEU A 480 -18.80 -12.89 14.95
C LEU A 480 -18.02 -14.21 14.99
N VAL A 481 -18.63 -15.27 15.53
CA VAL A 481 -18.07 -16.62 15.44
C VAL A 481 -19.08 -17.50 14.73
N VAL A 482 -18.66 -18.12 13.63
CA VAL A 482 -19.49 -19.05 12.87
C VAL A 482 -18.95 -20.46 12.97
N ASP A 483 -19.85 -21.44 12.92
CA ASP A 483 -19.51 -22.84 12.69
C ASP A 483 -19.34 -23.05 11.19
N LYS A 484 -18.10 -23.05 10.72
CA LYS A 484 -17.80 -23.29 9.32
C LYS A 484 -18.05 -24.77 8.98
N PRO A 485 -18.86 -25.10 7.97
CA PRO A 485 -18.93 -26.45 7.42
C PRO A 485 -17.59 -26.91 6.84
N PRO A 486 -17.25 -28.21 6.93
CA PRO A 486 -16.13 -28.75 6.17
C PRO A 486 -16.37 -28.57 4.66
N MET A 487 -15.29 -28.61 3.89
CA MET A 487 -15.26 -28.35 2.43
C MET A 487 -15.57 -26.91 1.98
N LEU A 488 -15.94 -26.00 2.89
CA LEU A 488 -16.03 -24.57 2.59
C LEU A 488 -14.70 -23.84 2.85
N PRO A 489 -14.15 -23.05 1.90
CA PRO A 489 -12.95 -22.28 2.13
C PRO A 489 -13.19 -21.11 3.09
N THR A 490 -12.21 -20.83 3.95
CA THR A 490 -12.29 -19.71 4.90
C THR A 490 -12.03 -18.36 4.24
N GLN A 491 -11.31 -18.32 3.12
CA GLN A 491 -11.04 -17.10 2.34
C GLN A 491 -11.60 -17.22 0.92
N PRO A 492 -11.96 -16.10 0.28
CA PRO A 492 -12.31 -16.07 -1.14
C PRO A 492 -11.22 -16.67 -2.03
N ASP A 493 -11.63 -17.39 -3.06
CA ASP A 493 -10.75 -17.80 -4.15
C ASP A 493 -10.65 -16.66 -5.19
N ALA A 494 -9.64 -16.70 -6.05
CA ALA A 494 -9.56 -15.81 -7.21
C ALA A 494 -10.75 -16.00 -8.15
N SER A 495 -11.29 -17.22 -8.27
CA SER A 495 -12.43 -17.50 -9.14
C SER A 495 -13.81 -17.34 -8.50
N ASN A 496 -13.90 -17.11 -7.18
CA ASN A 496 -15.18 -17.08 -6.46
C ASN A 496 -15.12 -16.20 -5.20
N TYR A 497 -16.00 -15.20 -5.09
CA TYR A 497 -16.04 -14.25 -3.98
C TYR A 497 -17.03 -14.60 -2.87
N PHE A 498 -18.05 -15.41 -3.15
CA PHE A 498 -19.19 -15.61 -2.26
C PHE A 498 -19.20 -16.98 -1.58
N ASP A 499 -18.77 -18.04 -2.25
CA ASP A 499 -18.73 -19.40 -1.71
C ASP A 499 -17.52 -19.61 -0.78
N ASN A 500 -17.45 -18.84 0.29
CA ASN A 500 -16.46 -18.89 1.37
C ASN A 500 -17.05 -18.32 2.66
N CYS A 501 -16.40 -18.52 3.80
CA CYS A 501 -16.95 -18.13 5.10
C CYS A 501 -17.45 -16.69 5.19
N PRO A 502 -16.64 -15.63 4.93
CA PRO A 502 -17.15 -14.27 4.96
C PRO A 502 -18.30 -14.01 3.98
N GLY A 503 -18.28 -14.63 2.81
CA GLY A 503 -19.32 -14.44 1.79
C GLY A 503 -20.64 -15.09 2.18
N CYS A 504 -20.60 -16.32 2.66
CA CYS A 504 -21.78 -17.00 3.17
C CYS A 504 -22.34 -16.30 4.42
N THR A 505 -21.47 -15.82 5.30
CA THR A 505 -21.86 -15.07 6.50
C THR A 505 -22.55 -13.75 6.12
N GLN A 506 -21.99 -13.00 5.16
CA GLN A 506 -22.59 -11.80 4.61
C GLN A 506 -23.97 -12.08 4.00
N THR A 507 -24.05 -13.04 3.08
CA THR A 507 -25.27 -13.28 2.27
C THR A 507 -26.40 -13.88 3.08
N TYR A 508 -26.12 -14.80 4.01
CA TYR A 508 -27.16 -15.60 4.65
C TYR A 508 -27.38 -15.28 6.13
N LEU A 509 -26.37 -14.77 6.83
CA LEU A 509 -26.45 -14.47 8.27
C LEU A 509 -26.62 -12.98 8.57
N GLY A 510 -26.20 -12.10 7.67
CA GLY A 510 -26.37 -10.65 7.80
C GLY A 510 -27.80 -10.15 7.55
N PRO A 511 -28.00 -8.81 7.53
CA PRO A 511 -26.98 -7.77 7.76
C PRO A 511 -26.55 -7.68 9.23
N PHE A 512 -25.30 -7.28 9.45
CA PHE A 512 -24.75 -7.02 10.79
C PHE A 512 -24.54 -5.52 11.00
N GLN A 513 -24.53 -5.08 12.25
CA GLN A 513 -24.20 -3.70 12.61
C GLN A 513 -22.94 -3.64 13.45
N ASP A 514 -22.11 -2.62 13.18
CA ASP A 514 -20.92 -2.31 13.98
C ASP A 514 -21.28 -1.57 15.27
N ILE A 515 -20.27 -1.20 16.07
CA ILE A 515 -20.46 -0.47 17.33
C ILE A 515 -21.08 0.93 17.13
N GLN A 516 -20.99 1.49 15.93
CA GLN A 516 -21.55 2.80 15.57
C GLN A 516 -22.96 2.69 14.96
N GLY A 517 -23.47 1.46 14.76
CA GLY A 517 -24.78 1.19 14.17
C GLY A 517 -24.77 1.13 12.64
N ASN A 518 -23.60 1.20 11.99
CA ASN A 518 -23.50 1.13 10.54
C ASN A 518 -23.70 -0.31 10.06
N THR A 519 -24.46 -0.49 8.98
CA THR A 519 -24.61 -1.80 8.33
C THR A 519 -23.28 -2.23 7.72
N ILE A 520 -22.80 -3.38 8.17
CA ILE A 520 -21.54 -3.95 7.70
C ILE A 520 -21.82 -4.71 6.41
N ALA A 521 -21.20 -4.25 5.33
CA ALA A 521 -21.30 -4.91 4.04
C ALA A 521 -20.74 -6.35 4.10
N ARG A 522 -19.57 -6.57 4.71
CA ARG A 522 -18.95 -7.91 4.82
C ARG A 522 -18.06 -8.02 6.06
N PRO A 523 -18.21 -9.07 6.89
CA PRO A 523 -17.30 -9.31 8.02
C PRO A 523 -15.86 -9.58 7.56
N LEU A 524 -14.88 -9.13 8.34
CA LEU A 524 -13.46 -9.32 8.09
C LEU A 524 -12.93 -10.56 8.80
N LEU A 525 -12.17 -11.38 8.09
CA LEU A 525 -11.68 -12.64 8.65
C LEU A 525 -10.58 -12.42 9.70
N CYS A 526 -10.73 -12.97 10.91
CA CYS A 526 -9.72 -12.85 11.97
C CYS A 526 -8.66 -13.97 11.94
N HIS A 527 -9.04 -15.21 11.58
CA HIS A 527 -8.09 -16.31 11.37
C HIS A 527 -8.61 -17.30 10.33
N ARG A 528 -7.74 -18.24 9.91
CA ARG A 528 -8.08 -19.26 8.90
C ARG A 528 -8.23 -20.64 9.51
N VAL A 529 -9.12 -21.41 8.91
CA VAL A 529 -9.26 -22.87 9.05
C VAL A 529 -9.17 -23.47 7.65
N ASP A 530 -8.59 -24.67 7.51
CA ASP A 530 -8.45 -25.32 6.20
C ASP A 530 -9.82 -25.61 5.58
N SER A 531 -9.91 -25.64 4.25
CA SER A 531 -11.20 -25.82 3.57
C SER A 531 -11.89 -27.14 3.96
N CYS A 532 -11.16 -28.25 4.04
CA CYS A 532 -11.69 -29.57 4.43
C CYS A 532 -12.01 -29.73 5.93
N VAL A 533 -11.72 -28.73 6.76
CA VAL A 533 -11.86 -28.79 8.23
C VAL A 533 -13.03 -27.92 8.65
N GLY A 534 -14.00 -28.46 9.39
CA GLY A 534 -15.13 -27.67 9.93
C GLY A 534 -14.80 -26.97 11.26
N GLY A 535 -15.72 -26.17 11.79
CA GLY A 535 -15.67 -25.63 13.15
C GLY A 535 -15.56 -24.12 13.26
N CYS A 536 -15.20 -23.64 14.46
CA CYS A 536 -15.19 -22.22 14.82
C CYS A 536 -14.29 -21.37 13.91
N VAL A 537 -14.89 -20.37 13.27
CA VAL A 537 -14.18 -19.30 12.54
C VAL A 537 -14.59 -17.94 13.08
N VAL A 538 -13.63 -17.18 13.57
CA VAL A 538 -13.85 -15.82 14.05
C VAL A 538 -13.71 -14.81 12.91
N MET A 539 -14.66 -13.89 12.85
CA MET A 539 -14.65 -12.71 11.99
C MET A 539 -14.87 -11.47 12.86
N SER A 540 -14.41 -10.32 12.40
CA SER A 540 -14.70 -9.04 12.99
C SER A 540 -15.65 -8.24 12.10
N LYS A 541 -16.41 -7.38 12.75
CA LYS A 541 -17.35 -6.46 12.12
C LYS A 541 -16.65 -5.27 11.46
N ASP A 542 -15.48 -4.90 11.99
CA ASP A 542 -14.63 -3.81 11.51
C ASP A 542 -13.13 -4.19 11.52
N ALA A 543 -12.29 -3.28 11.02
CA ALA A 543 -10.84 -3.46 10.97
C ALA A 543 -10.18 -3.43 12.35
N ASN A 544 -10.75 -2.69 13.30
CA ASN A 544 -10.22 -2.58 14.66
C ASN A 544 -10.33 -3.92 15.41
N GLY A 545 -11.48 -4.59 15.34
CA GLY A 545 -11.68 -5.93 15.89
C GLY A 545 -10.72 -6.94 15.28
N GLN A 546 -10.43 -6.83 13.97
CA GLN A 546 -9.43 -7.69 13.31
C GLN A 546 -8.03 -7.49 13.90
N LYS A 547 -7.64 -6.22 14.15
CA LYS A 547 -6.36 -5.86 14.76
C LYS A 547 -6.27 -6.36 16.20
N VAL A 548 -7.30 -6.11 17.01
CA VAL A 548 -7.39 -6.61 18.40
C VAL A 548 -7.27 -8.14 18.45
N PHE A 549 -7.93 -8.85 17.53
CA PHE A 549 -7.80 -10.31 17.47
C PHE A 549 -6.36 -10.76 17.13
N GLN A 550 -5.69 -10.05 16.22
CA GLN A 550 -4.28 -10.33 15.89
C GLN A 550 -3.36 -10.09 17.09
N GLU A 551 -3.62 -9.05 17.89
CA GLU A 551 -2.92 -8.79 19.15
C GLU A 551 -3.12 -9.93 20.15
N PHE A 552 -4.34 -10.43 20.33
CA PHE A 552 -4.55 -11.63 21.15
C PHE A 552 -3.78 -12.84 20.64
N GLN A 553 -3.67 -13.01 19.33
CA GLN A 553 -2.86 -14.10 18.74
C GLN A 553 -1.37 -13.92 19.01
N ARG A 554 -0.86 -12.69 18.89
CA ARG A 554 0.54 -12.33 19.13
C ARG A 554 0.93 -12.53 20.59
N ASP A 555 0.05 -12.11 21.50
CA ASP A 555 0.22 -12.19 22.95
C ASP A 555 -0.08 -13.59 23.52
N ARG A 556 -0.47 -14.56 22.68
CA ARG A 556 -0.89 -15.91 23.10
C ARG A 556 -2.07 -15.91 24.09
N LYS A 557 -2.95 -14.92 23.98
CA LYS A 557 -4.21 -14.79 24.74
C LYS A 557 -5.37 -15.55 24.10
N LEU A 558 -5.14 -16.21 22.97
CA LEU A 558 -6.09 -17.11 22.30
C LEU A 558 -5.87 -18.56 22.72
N ARG A 559 -6.94 -19.30 22.99
CA ARG A 559 -6.90 -20.77 23.08
C ARG A 559 -7.76 -21.36 21.97
N LYS A 560 -7.15 -22.23 21.15
CA LYS A 560 -7.82 -22.94 20.06
C LYS A 560 -7.79 -24.43 20.36
N MET A 561 -8.96 -25.06 20.38
CA MET A 561 -9.13 -26.49 20.61
C MET A 561 -9.56 -27.16 19.31
N TYR A 562 -9.00 -28.32 19.04
CA TYR A 562 -9.31 -29.16 17.89
C TYR A 562 -9.68 -30.56 18.36
N LEU A 563 -10.60 -31.19 17.63
CA LEU A 563 -10.84 -32.63 17.70
C LEU A 563 -10.27 -33.26 16.44
N ALA A 564 -9.50 -34.34 16.58
CA ALA A 564 -8.89 -35.07 15.48
C ALA A 564 -9.08 -36.58 15.64
N VAL A 565 -9.58 -37.26 14.59
CA VAL A 565 -9.73 -38.72 14.54
C VAL A 565 -8.53 -39.33 13.81
N THR A 566 -7.87 -40.29 14.45
CA THR A 566 -6.68 -40.99 13.93
C THR A 566 -6.84 -42.51 14.06
N LYS A 567 -6.15 -43.29 13.22
CA LYS A 567 -6.13 -44.76 13.30
C LYS A 567 -5.37 -45.27 14.55
N THR A 568 -4.37 -44.53 14.97
CA THR A 568 -3.50 -44.83 16.12
C THR A 568 -3.64 -43.75 17.19
N PRO A 569 -3.43 -44.07 18.48
CA PRO A 569 -3.50 -43.07 19.55
C PRO A 569 -2.32 -42.09 19.43
N VAL A 570 -2.61 -40.79 19.44
CA VAL A 570 -1.55 -39.77 19.46
C VAL A 570 -0.99 -39.68 20.89
N PRO A 571 0.34 -39.69 21.09
CA PRO A 571 0.91 -39.56 22.43
C PRO A 571 0.44 -38.30 23.16
N LEU A 572 0.14 -38.41 24.44
CA LEU A 572 -0.30 -37.26 25.25
C LEU A 572 0.85 -36.29 25.53
N GLY A 573 0.51 -35.02 25.73
CA GLY A 573 1.46 -33.97 26.10
C GLY A 573 1.83 -33.01 24.97
N MET A 574 2.91 -32.27 25.16
CA MET A 574 3.37 -31.23 24.24
C MET A 574 4.20 -31.81 23.08
N HIS A 575 3.79 -31.47 21.86
CA HIS A 575 4.51 -31.84 20.63
C HIS A 575 5.13 -30.59 19.99
N LEU A 576 6.45 -30.54 20.05
CA LEU A 576 7.28 -29.50 19.46
C LEU A 576 7.88 -30.02 18.16
N HIS A 577 7.56 -29.38 17.04
CA HIS A 577 8.19 -29.68 15.76
C HIS A 577 8.67 -28.41 15.05
N TRP A 578 9.46 -28.60 14.00
CA TRP A 578 9.88 -27.54 13.10
C TRP A 578 9.26 -27.81 11.75
N MET A 579 8.52 -26.84 11.22
CA MET A 579 7.82 -26.96 9.95
C MET A 579 8.55 -26.19 8.86
N TRP A 580 8.87 -26.89 7.77
CA TRP A 580 9.42 -26.26 6.57
C TRP A 580 8.30 -25.72 5.71
N SER A 581 8.37 -24.42 5.45
CA SER A 581 7.48 -23.76 4.51
C SER A 581 8.33 -23.11 3.42
N PRO A 582 8.43 -23.71 2.22
CA PRO A 582 8.95 -22.98 1.09
C PRO A 582 7.87 -21.96 0.74
N GLN A 583 7.92 -20.77 1.34
CA GLN A 583 7.34 -19.62 0.68
C GLN A 583 8.17 -19.42 -0.58
N THR A 584 7.79 -20.09 -1.67
CA THR A 584 8.29 -19.72 -2.97
C THR A 584 7.87 -18.27 -3.17
N GLN A 585 8.86 -17.38 -3.33
CA GLN A 585 8.67 -15.94 -3.53
C GLN A 585 7.86 -15.59 -4.80
N ARG A 586 7.17 -16.55 -5.44
CA ARG A 586 6.71 -16.41 -6.82
C ARG A 586 5.34 -16.94 -7.16
N GLY A 587 4.56 -17.52 -6.24
CA GLY A 587 3.24 -18.07 -6.62
C GLY A 587 3.27 -19.06 -7.80
N LYS A 588 4.46 -19.54 -8.21
CA LYS A 588 4.65 -20.60 -9.19
C LYS A 588 4.41 -21.89 -8.43
N ARG A 589 3.51 -22.72 -8.97
CA ARG A 589 3.17 -24.08 -8.53
C ARG A 589 4.40 -25.00 -8.58
N GLY A 590 5.37 -24.81 -7.68
CA GLY A 590 6.66 -25.52 -7.69
C GLY A 590 7.17 -25.92 -6.31
N GLY A 591 6.28 -26.01 -5.32
CA GLY A 591 6.58 -26.62 -4.02
C GLY A 591 5.60 -27.77 -3.75
N PRO A 592 5.91 -28.68 -2.81
CA PRO A 592 5.02 -29.78 -2.46
C PRO A 592 3.68 -29.22 -1.96
N PRO A 593 2.55 -29.91 -2.23
CA PRO A 593 1.23 -29.45 -1.82
C PRO A 593 1.03 -29.50 -0.29
N CYS A 594 1.88 -30.26 0.42
CA CYS A 594 1.91 -30.46 1.87
C CYS A 594 3.01 -29.61 2.56
N GLN A 595 3.02 -29.59 3.89
CA GLN A 595 4.11 -29.01 4.70
C GLN A 595 4.99 -30.15 5.23
N LEU A 596 6.31 -29.96 5.19
CA LEU A 596 7.25 -30.94 5.74
C LEU A 596 7.61 -30.60 7.18
N VAL A 597 7.87 -31.62 7.99
CA VAL A 597 8.10 -31.50 9.43
C VAL A 597 9.41 -32.21 9.82
N SER A 598 10.11 -31.64 10.80
CA SER A 598 11.31 -32.19 11.43
C SER A 598 11.12 -32.15 12.96
N HIS A 599 11.66 -33.16 13.65
CA HIS A 599 11.57 -33.28 15.10
C HIS A 599 12.71 -32.53 15.79
N THR A 600 13.85 -32.40 15.11
CA THR A 600 15.01 -31.68 15.61
C THR A 600 15.11 -30.27 15.03
N PRO A 601 15.76 -29.34 15.75
CA PRO A 601 16.27 -28.11 15.15
C PRO A 601 17.19 -28.42 13.94
N PRO A 602 16.91 -27.93 12.72
CA PRO A 602 17.87 -27.91 11.62
C PRO A 602 19.14 -27.14 12.00
N GLU A 603 20.17 -27.85 12.45
CA GLU A 603 21.44 -27.27 12.93
C GLU A 603 22.49 -26.98 11.82
N SER A 604 22.29 -27.41 10.57
CA SER A 604 23.41 -27.43 9.59
C SER A 604 23.16 -26.74 8.24
N ARG A 605 22.03 -26.06 8.02
CA ARG A 605 21.78 -25.36 6.75
C ARG A 605 21.73 -23.85 6.97
N ARG A 606 22.80 -23.14 6.62
CA ARG A 606 22.89 -21.67 6.63
C ARG A 606 21.79 -20.98 5.80
N LYS A 607 21.15 -21.70 4.86
CA LYS A 607 19.96 -21.29 4.08
C LYS A 607 18.62 -21.76 4.68
N ALA A 608 18.61 -22.67 5.66
CA ALA A 608 17.39 -23.22 6.27
C ALA A 608 16.74 -22.27 7.29
N ARG A 609 17.51 -21.46 8.04
CA ARG A 609 16.95 -20.50 9.02
C ARG A 609 15.84 -19.59 8.47
N GLN A 610 15.80 -19.34 7.16
CA GLN A 610 14.78 -18.51 6.51
C GLN A 610 13.42 -19.22 6.28
N PHE A 611 13.34 -20.56 6.32
CA PHE A 611 12.15 -21.31 5.90
C PHE A 611 11.55 -22.25 6.95
N TRP A 612 12.21 -22.42 8.10
CA TRP A 612 11.71 -23.28 9.17
C TRP A 612 11.07 -22.47 10.28
N THR A 613 9.89 -22.90 10.71
CA THR A 613 9.16 -22.25 11.78
C THR A 613 8.78 -23.23 12.86
N ARG A 614 9.02 -22.85 14.11
CA ARG A 614 8.63 -23.63 15.28
C ARG A 614 7.10 -23.76 15.36
N CYS A 615 6.61 -24.99 15.45
CA CYS A 615 5.20 -25.32 15.66
C CYS A 615 5.02 -26.13 16.96
N VAL A 616 4.00 -25.77 17.73
CA VAL A 616 3.67 -26.39 19.01
C VAL A 616 2.18 -26.66 19.08
N LEU A 617 1.83 -27.88 19.48
CA LEU A 617 0.49 -28.28 19.89
C LEU A 617 0.59 -29.17 21.14
N GLU A 618 -0.50 -29.30 21.88
CA GLU A 618 -0.61 -30.16 23.05
C GLU A 618 -1.78 -31.11 22.85
N VAL A 619 -1.54 -32.42 22.98
CA VAL A 619 -2.59 -33.44 22.99
C VAL A 619 -2.99 -33.68 24.43
N THR A 620 -4.22 -33.28 24.76
CA THR A 620 -4.74 -33.29 26.13
C THR A 620 -5.52 -34.56 26.46
N LYS A 621 -6.07 -35.23 25.44
CA LYS A 621 -6.88 -36.44 25.58
C LYS A 621 -6.77 -37.26 24.28
N SER A 622 -6.79 -38.59 24.40
CA SER A 622 -6.89 -39.53 23.28
C SER A 622 -7.80 -40.68 23.74
N GLU A 623 -8.97 -40.81 23.10
CA GLU A 623 -10.01 -41.76 23.50
C GLU A 623 -10.32 -42.70 22.35
N LYS A 624 -10.52 -43.98 22.65
CA LYS A 624 -11.03 -44.93 21.66
C LYS A 624 -12.46 -44.56 21.30
N ILE A 625 -12.75 -44.55 20.01
CA ILE A 625 -14.09 -44.39 19.47
C ILE A 625 -14.31 -45.48 18.41
N ARG A 626 -15.56 -45.88 18.23
CA ARG A 626 -15.96 -46.76 17.14
C ARG A 626 -16.70 -45.91 16.10
N ILE A 627 -16.24 -45.95 14.85
CA ILE A 627 -16.94 -45.38 13.69
C ILE A 627 -17.19 -46.55 12.77
N ASP A 628 -18.46 -46.83 12.47
CA ASP A 628 -18.90 -48.08 11.87
C ASP A 628 -18.38 -49.30 12.67
N ASP A 629 -17.62 -50.21 12.05
CA ASP A 629 -17.01 -51.39 12.68
C ASP A 629 -15.50 -51.23 12.95
N THR A 630 -14.94 -50.03 12.77
CA THR A 630 -13.50 -49.78 12.91
C THR A 630 -13.20 -48.95 14.15
N ILE A 631 -12.18 -49.37 14.90
CA ILE A 631 -11.69 -48.63 16.07
C ILE A 631 -10.78 -47.50 15.61
N TYR A 632 -11.09 -46.29 16.07
CA TYR A 632 -10.29 -45.09 15.88
C TYR A 632 -10.00 -44.42 17.24
N TYR A 633 -9.23 -43.35 17.21
CA TYR A 633 -8.92 -42.54 18.39
C TYR A 633 -9.32 -41.09 18.15
N GLN A 634 -10.17 -40.55 19.03
CA GLN A 634 -10.47 -39.12 19.07
C GLN A 634 -9.49 -38.41 19.99
N ASN A 635 -8.76 -37.45 19.42
CA ASN A 635 -7.73 -36.68 20.11
C ASN A 635 -8.21 -35.25 20.34
N THR A 636 -8.11 -34.78 21.57
CA THR A 636 -8.37 -33.37 21.93
C THR A 636 -7.07 -32.60 21.95
N ILE A 637 -6.93 -31.65 21.03
CA ILE A 637 -5.69 -30.94 20.75
C ILE A 637 -5.85 -29.46 21.11
N ARG A 638 -4.97 -28.94 21.96
CA ARG A 638 -4.79 -27.51 22.19
C ARG A 638 -3.71 -26.98 21.27
N LEU A 639 -4.09 -26.11 20.33
CA LEU A 639 -3.17 -25.54 19.36
C LEU A 639 -2.46 -24.30 19.94
N VAL A 640 -1.15 -24.40 20.15
CA VAL A 640 -0.34 -23.33 20.76
C VAL A 640 0.18 -22.35 19.70
N THR A 641 0.59 -22.85 18.53
CA THR A 641 0.95 -22.02 17.36
C THR A 641 0.00 -22.29 16.19
N GLY A 642 -0.24 -21.31 15.32
CA GLY A 642 -1.15 -21.48 14.17
C GLY A 642 -0.45 -21.39 12.81
N ARG A 643 0.15 -22.49 12.33
CA ARG A 643 0.72 -22.58 10.97
C ARG A 643 -0.22 -23.29 9.99
N LYS A 644 -0.01 -23.09 8.68
CA LYS A 644 -0.82 -23.75 7.64
C LYS A 644 -0.71 -25.27 7.79
N HIS A 645 -1.83 -25.97 7.80
CA HIS A 645 -1.90 -27.43 7.95
C HIS A 645 -1.15 -28.00 9.19
N GLN A 646 -0.95 -27.20 10.24
CA GLN A 646 -0.06 -27.58 11.35
C GLN A 646 -0.44 -28.90 12.03
N VAL A 647 -1.70 -29.02 12.46
CA VAL A 647 -2.20 -30.22 13.15
C VAL A 647 -2.02 -31.45 12.26
N ARG A 648 -2.43 -31.34 10.99
CA ARG A 648 -2.37 -32.41 9.99
C ARG A 648 -0.95 -32.94 9.79
N ALA A 649 0.00 -32.02 9.58
CA ALA A 649 1.40 -32.38 9.35
C ALA A 649 2.09 -32.94 10.60
N GLN A 650 1.85 -32.36 11.79
CA GLN A 650 2.43 -32.86 13.03
C GLN A 650 1.88 -34.24 13.44
N LEU A 651 0.59 -34.50 13.21
CA LEU A 651 0.00 -35.81 13.50
C LEU A 651 0.49 -36.89 12.53
N ALA A 652 0.58 -36.58 11.23
CA ALA A 652 1.18 -37.49 10.27
C ALA A 652 2.66 -37.78 10.56
N SER A 653 3.47 -36.80 10.99
CA SER A 653 4.87 -37.04 11.33
C SER A 653 5.06 -37.95 12.55
N LEU A 654 4.06 -37.99 13.43
CA LEU A 654 3.97 -38.92 14.58
C LEU A 654 3.40 -40.29 14.19
N ASP A 655 3.27 -40.58 12.90
CA ASP A 655 2.66 -41.79 12.36
C ASP A 655 1.19 -42.00 12.81
N CYS A 656 0.50 -40.88 13.03
CA CYS A 656 -0.90 -40.84 13.45
C CYS A 656 -1.72 -39.97 12.48
N PRO A 657 -1.83 -40.35 11.19
CA PRO A 657 -2.50 -39.52 10.19
C PRO A 657 -4.00 -39.40 10.50
N ILE A 658 -4.55 -38.24 10.16
CA ILE A 658 -5.97 -37.92 10.39
C ILE A 658 -6.83 -38.71 9.39
N LEU A 659 -7.97 -39.22 9.87
CA LEU A 659 -8.95 -39.93 9.05
C LEU A 659 -9.36 -39.11 7.81
N GLY A 660 -9.22 -39.69 6.62
CA GLY A 660 -9.58 -39.08 5.34
C GLY A 660 -8.58 -38.02 4.81
N ASP A 661 -7.46 -37.77 5.50
CA ASP A 661 -6.48 -36.76 5.06
C ASP A 661 -5.54 -37.27 3.97
N THR A 662 -6.05 -37.31 2.73
CA THR A 662 -5.30 -37.75 1.53
C THR A 662 -4.08 -36.90 1.17
N LEU A 663 -3.89 -35.76 1.85
CA LEU A 663 -2.70 -34.91 1.66
C LEU A 663 -1.53 -35.33 2.55
N TYR A 664 -1.82 -35.84 3.74
CA TYR A 664 -0.81 -36.14 4.76
C TYR A 664 -0.72 -37.62 5.14
N GLU A 665 -1.73 -38.44 4.82
CA GLU A 665 -1.66 -39.90 4.97
C GLU A 665 -0.45 -40.50 4.23
N PRO A 666 -0.12 -40.11 2.98
CA PRO A 666 1.09 -40.59 2.31
C PRO A 666 2.40 -40.18 2.98
N MET A 667 2.35 -39.18 3.88
CA MET A 667 3.49 -38.63 4.61
C MET A 667 3.59 -39.21 6.03
N SER A 668 2.79 -40.23 6.36
CA SER A 668 2.77 -40.84 7.70
C SER A 668 4.15 -41.36 8.11
N GLY A 669 4.59 -40.99 9.32
CA GLY A 669 5.87 -41.40 9.89
C GLY A 669 7.11 -40.76 9.23
N LEU A 670 6.94 -40.00 8.15
CA LEU A 670 8.01 -39.33 7.42
C LEU A 670 8.37 -38.00 8.08
N THR A 671 9.65 -37.84 8.37
CA THR A 671 10.24 -36.59 8.84
C THR A 671 11.47 -36.28 8.00
N LEU A 672 11.84 -35.01 7.94
CA LEU A 672 13.05 -34.61 7.21
C LEU A 672 14.34 -35.18 7.83
N ASP A 673 14.30 -35.58 9.10
CA ASP A 673 15.44 -36.14 9.85
C ASP A 673 15.70 -37.60 9.47
N LYS A 674 14.65 -38.36 9.09
CA LYS A 674 14.76 -39.77 8.65
C LYS A 674 15.24 -39.93 7.20
N LEU A 675 15.52 -38.84 6.49
CA LEU A 675 15.97 -38.85 5.08
C LEU A 675 17.47 -39.04 4.91
N GLU A 676 18.24 -38.96 6.00
CA GLU A 676 19.68 -39.23 5.95
C GLU A 676 19.97 -40.75 5.86
N ASP A 677 18.97 -41.59 6.16
CA ASP A 677 19.02 -43.04 6.00
C ASP A 677 18.30 -43.46 4.71
N SER A 678 19.04 -44.09 3.80
CA SER A 678 18.81 -44.22 2.36
C SER A 678 17.65 -45.11 1.86
N GLU A 679 16.54 -45.26 2.60
CA GLU A 679 15.50 -46.25 2.27
C GLU A 679 14.10 -45.73 1.92
N VAL A 680 13.81 -44.42 2.04
CA VAL A 680 12.46 -43.89 1.75
C VAL A 680 12.46 -42.74 0.75
N ASP A 681 11.79 -42.95 -0.40
CA ASP A 681 11.62 -41.96 -1.45
C ASP A 681 10.55 -40.92 -1.08
N MET A 682 10.98 -39.78 -0.54
CA MET A 682 10.14 -38.63 -0.23
C MET A 682 9.40 -38.09 -1.47
N ASP A 683 10.01 -38.20 -2.65
CA ASP A 683 9.40 -37.72 -3.89
C ASP A 683 8.23 -38.63 -4.28
N ASP A 684 8.34 -39.95 -4.07
CA ASP A 684 7.23 -40.90 -4.22
C ASP A 684 6.07 -40.59 -3.24
N ALA A 685 6.36 -40.36 -1.96
CA ALA A 685 5.34 -39.97 -0.97
C ALA A 685 4.64 -38.65 -1.33
N VAL A 686 5.41 -37.63 -1.74
CA VAL A 686 4.88 -36.35 -2.22
C VAL A 686 4.07 -36.53 -3.50
N SER A 687 4.45 -37.45 -4.40
CA SER A 687 3.73 -37.76 -5.64
C SER A 687 2.34 -38.35 -5.39
N ARG A 688 2.13 -39.03 -4.24
CA ARG A 688 0.84 -39.58 -3.79
C ARG A 688 -0.03 -38.57 -3.05
N CYS A 689 0.51 -37.45 -2.58
CA CYS A 689 -0.24 -36.42 -1.87
C CYS A 689 -1.35 -35.82 -2.76
N ARG A 690 -2.59 -35.82 -2.28
CA ARG A 690 -3.75 -35.23 -2.98
C ARG A 690 -4.49 -34.27 -2.05
N VAL A 691 -5.11 -33.23 -2.62
CA VAL A 691 -5.95 -32.34 -1.82
C VAL A 691 -7.24 -33.09 -1.45
N PRO A 692 -7.69 -33.10 -0.19
CA PRO A 692 -8.92 -33.78 0.19
C PRO A 692 -10.13 -33.25 -0.58
N THR A 693 -10.92 -34.17 -1.11
CA THR A 693 -12.18 -33.88 -1.81
C THR A 693 -13.40 -34.06 -0.92
N GLU A 694 -13.22 -34.65 0.26
CA GLU A 694 -14.23 -34.90 1.28
C GLU A 694 -13.80 -34.33 2.64
N PRO A 695 -14.75 -34.13 3.58
CA PRO A 695 -14.43 -33.78 4.96
C PRO A 695 -13.41 -34.73 5.59
N ILE A 696 -12.45 -34.18 6.32
CA ILE A 696 -11.49 -34.98 7.09
C ILE A 696 -11.92 -35.05 8.56
N GLY A 697 -11.39 -36.03 9.29
CA GLY A 697 -11.60 -36.23 10.73
C GLY A 697 -10.94 -35.15 11.60
N LEU A 698 -11.06 -33.88 11.25
CA LEU A 698 -10.50 -32.74 11.98
C LEU A 698 -11.52 -31.61 12.05
N GLN A 699 -11.71 -31.06 13.25
CA GLN A 699 -12.64 -29.96 13.52
C GLN A 699 -11.99 -28.94 14.46
N ALA A 700 -12.13 -27.65 14.15
CA ALA A 700 -11.84 -26.55 15.07
C ALA A 700 -12.96 -26.45 16.12
N SER A 701 -12.88 -27.29 17.16
CA SER A 701 -14.00 -27.57 18.04
C SER A 701 -14.36 -26.44 19.01
N ALA A 702 -13.38 -25.67 19.48
CA ALA A 702 -13.66 -24.52 20.33
C ALA A 702 -12.60 -23.42 20.23
N ILE A 703 -13.01 -22.19 20.47
CA ILE A 703 -12.11 -21.04 20.57
C ILE A 703 -12.46 -20.17 21.78
N LEU A 704 -11.42 -19.73 22.49
CA LEU A 704 -11.53 -18.87 23.66
C LEU A 704 -10.62 -17.65 23.51
N PHE A 705 -11.17 -16.46 23.70
CA PHE A 705 -10.45 -15.19 23.62
C PHE A 705 -11.27 -14.07 24.27
N ALA A 706 -10.63 -13.05 24.85
CA ALA A 706 -11.33 -11.88 25.39
C ALA A 706 -12.55 -12.18 26.32
N GLY A 707 -12.53 -13.30 27.06
CA GLY A 707 -13.68 -13.76 27.86
C GLY A 707 -14.75 -14.53 27.07
N ILE A 708 -14.75 -14.45 25.74
CA ILE A 708 -15.60 -15.20 24.82
C ILE A 708 -15.17 -16.67 24.81
N ARG A 709 -16.15 -17.58 24.91
CA ARG A 709 -15.96 -19.03 24.84
C ARG A 709 -17.00 -19.61 23.90
N VAL A 710 -16.55 -20.12 22.76
CA VAL A 710 -17.44 -20.63 21.72
C VAL A 710 -17.02 -22.05 21.36
N LYS A 711 -18.02 -22.92 21.21
CA LYS A 711 -17.86 -24.32 20.80
C LYS A 711 -18.64 -24.55 19.51
N ALA A 712 -18.03 -25.24 18.55
CA ALA A 712 -18.68 -25.70 17.33
C ALA A 712 -19.72 -26.79 17.64
N ARG A 713 -20.57 -27.10 16.66
CA ARG A 713 -21.50 -28.23 16.78
C ARG A 713 -20.74 -29.55 16.80
N THR A 714 -21.48 -30.63 17.09
CA THR A 714 -20.96 -32.00 16.99
C THR A 714 -20.28 -32.21 15.62
N PRO A 715 -19.07 -32.79 15.57
CA PRO A 715 -18.40 -33.07 14.30
C PRO A 715 -19.19 -34.11 13.50
N TRP A 716 -18.93 -34.20 12.19
CA TRP A 716 -19.65 -35.10 11.29
C TRP A 716 -19.50 -36.59 11.64
N TRP A 717 -18.42 -36.97 12.32
CA TRP A 717 -18.20 -38.34 12.83
C TRP A 717 -18.80 -38.56 14.22
N GLY A 718 -19.37 -37.53 14.84
CA GLY A 718 -19.82 -37.57 16.23
C GLY A 718 -21.18 -38.24 16.43
N ASP A 719 -22.01 -38.29 15.39
CA ASP A 719 -23.33 -38.95 15.44
C ASP A 719 -23.20 -40.48 15.41
N ASP A 720 -22.08 -41.01 14.93
CA ASP A 720 -21.77 -42.45 14.80
C ASP A 720 -20.90 -42.99 15.94
N ILE A 721 -20.58 -42.18 16.97
CA ILE A 721 -19.76 -42.62 18.10
C ILE A 721 -20.58 -43.49 19.05
N ILE A 722 -20.30 -44.80 19.05
CA ILE A 722 -20.64 -45.68 20.17
C ILE A 722 -19.51 -45.54 21.20
N VAL A 723 -19.82 -44.94 22.34
CA VAL A 723 -18.90 -44.89 23.48
C VAL A 723 -18.94 -46.28 24.13
N ASP A 724 -17.87 -47.06 24.02
CA ASP A 724 -17.70 -48.25 24.86
C ASP A 724 -17.53 -47.75 26.31
N GLU A 725 -18.53 -48.00 27.16
CA GLU A 725 -18.43 -47.87 28.60
C GLU A 725 -17.51 -48.99 29.13
N ASP A 726 -16.20 -48.76 29.12
CA ASP A 726 -15.21 -49.59 29.83
C ASP A 726 -14.43 -48.77 30.86
#